data_AF-A0A560W8H0-F1
#
_entry.id   AF-A0A560W8H0-F1
#
_cell.length_a   1.000
_cell.length_b   1.000
_cell.length_c   1.000
_cell.angle_alpha   90.00
_cell.angle_beta   90.00
_cell.angle_gamma   90.00
#
_symmetry.space_group_name_H-M   'P 1'
#
loop_
_entity.id
_entity.type
_entity.pdbx_description
1 polymer ?
#
loop_
_entity_poly.entity_id
_entity_poly.type
_entity_poly.pdbx_seq_one_letter_code
_entity_poly.pdbx_strand_id
1 'polypeptide(L)'
;MNLLTRPIQAPPAPAADRQPLLPGLTAAALVVLVLISPWLPGWIPLLSAVVAVLWGFLTLTRWHMALPVPLLVAAGIPLVQVLSLPFALDPQRSLVLIVVSLLGWTTAAAIVAVGPRRARWVLTAASASLALVSVQSLTGLGDLTSHSGGSVVSGRLQGTFAQPNELGAYAVLLLPAVIAAASLTRRVSTSLVLWLTTLPAFAALALSLSRGSWLATLAALLILALLLPRAGAVLTLLATAGGVALVGAATHAPAGTAGVLLDRIGSLDDPGASPDDHRPFIWDLTLRVAREHPVLGVGPGGIETAAIGADSPMSIEPPLHAHNLPLTVLAENGVVGLAVALALGVVLCVSLQRCVRSRELGWADVGALTGLCGAAVHGLIDMPWRNPTLTLTAWVLFGVLAAGWLSTHPGRSPLRAPPHPDVSTRPSERSAMSLTEPTERRSAETAKKEPVREPVTPDSSRQADPRPRRTWVRRPVLPAAFAVLATAALILLVSLLPTLQEASAVVGLRSETGESGQVIGSDEMRLITQQYSVALSSDVTVDRAVDELGLGADASADADVDPDTTTVRIVARADSAEEATHLADQLVTTAADRADEDPQVSLVRLSEPSAEHAEPTVSKPLLLGAGLVVIVVLTIALETARRRW
;
A
#
# COMPACT_ATOMS: atom_id res chain seq x y z
N MET A 1 4.48 32.80 -68.27
CA MET A 1 5.69 32.31 -67.57
C MET A 1 5.54 32.64 -66.09
N ASN A 2 5.29 31.60 -65.29
CA ASN A 2 5.34 31.45 -63.83
C ASN A 2 4.83 32.55 -62.87
N LEU A 3 3.69 32.19 -62.26
CA LEU A 3 3.19 32.57 -60.95
C LEU A 3 4.28 32.52 -59.86
N LEU A 4 4.44 33.60 -59.10
CA LEU A 4 5.20 33.63 -57.85
C LEU A 4 4.25 33.45 -56.66
N THR A 5 4.04 32.20 -56.26
CA THR A 5 3.49 31.82 -54.97
C THR A 5 4.56 32.03 -53.89
N ARG A 6 4.32 32.96 -52.95
CA ARG A 6 5.12 33.07 -51.73
C ARG A 6 4.88 31.83 -50.86
N PRO A 7 5.91 31.16 -50.33
CA PRO A 7 5.71 30.06 -49.41
C PRO A 7 5.23 30.62 -48.07
N ILE A 8 4.04 30.19 -47.66
CA ILE A 8 3.55 30.34 -46.28
C ILE A 8 4.52 29.57 -45.39
N GLN A 9 5.27 30.27 -44.54
CA GLN A 9 6.05 29.64 -43.49
C GLN A 9 5.07 28.88 -42.58
N ALA A 10 5.21 27.55 -42.56
CA ALA A 10 4.49 26.73 -41.58
C ALA A 10 4.85 27.22 -40.17
N PRO A 11 3.87 27.37 -39.26
CA PRO A 11 4.18 27.69 -37.87
C PRO A 11 5.17 26.67 -37.33
N PRO A 12 6.13 27.07 -36.47
CA PRO A 12 7.06 26.14 -35.87
C PRO A 12 6.27 25.02 -35.19
N ALA A 13 6.64 23.77 -35.50
CA ALA A 13 6.05 22.61 -34.84
C ALA A 13 6.10 22.82 -33.32
N PRO A 14 5.00 22.57 -32.58
CA PRO A 14 5.02 22.72 -31.13
C PRO A 14 6.19 21.91 -30.59
N ALA A 15 7.07 22.55 -29.83
CA ALA A 15 8.18 21.88 -29.16
C ALA A 15 7.61 20.65 -28.47
N ALA A 16 8.10 19.46 -28.83
CA ALA A 16 7.65 18.21 -28.26
C ALA A 16 7.65 18.36 -26.73
N ASP A 17 6.45 18.35 -26.17
CA ASP A 17 6.15 18.67 -24.78
C ASP A 17 6.95 17.72 -23.89
N ARG A 18 8.17 18.12 -23.49
CA ARG A 18 9.08 17.32 -22.68
C ARG A 18 8.44 17.21 -21.32
N GLN A 19 7.63 16.18 -21.10
CA GLN A 19 7.08 15.92 -19.78
C GLN A 19 8.24 15.88 -18.78
N PRO A 20 8.15 16.60 -17.65
CA PRO A 20 9.20 16.59 -16.65
C PRO A 20 9.45 15.14 -16.19
N LEU A 21 10.72 14.72 -16.20
CA LEU A 21 11.15 13.35 -15.86
C LEU A 21 10.70 12.94 -14.45
N LEU A 22 10.72 13.90 -13.51
CA LEU A 22 10.51 13.66 -12.08
C LEU A 22 9.11 13.12 -11.71
N PRO A 23 7.98 13.69 -12.20
CA PRO A 23 6.67 13.07 -12.02
C PRO A 23 6.53 11.67 -12.62
N GLY A 24 7.26 11.38 -13.70
CA GLY A 24 7.32 10.04 -14.29
C GLY A 24 8.04 9.04 -13.39
N LEU A 25 9.21 9.42 -12.87
CA LEU A 25 9.98 8.62 -11.92
C LEU A 25 9.21 8.37 -10.63
N THR A 26 8.54 9.39 -10.09
CA THR A 26 7.72 9.27 -8.88
C THR A 26 6.57 8.28 -9.08
N ALA A 27 5.87 8.35 -10.23
CA ALA A 27 4.82 7.40 -10.55
C ALA A 27 5.35 5.97 -10.75
N ALA A 28 6.54 5.81 -11.35
CA ALA A 28 7.18 4.50 -11.48
C ALA A 28 7.55 3.91 -10.11
N ALA A 29 8.13 4.71 -9.21
CA ALA A 29 8.43 4.30 -7.84
C ALA A 29 7.17 3.86 -7.08
N LEU A 30 6.07 4.63 -7.20
CA LEU A 30 4.77 4.28 -6.63
C LEU A 30 4.23 2.96 -7.19
N VAL A 31 4.35 2.72 -8.50
CA VAL A 31 3.93 1.47 -9.15
C VAL A 31 4.73 0.28 -8.63
N VAL A 32 6.05 0.41 -8.52
CA VAL A 32 6.93 -0.64 -7.96
C VAL A 32 6.57 -0.93 -6.50
N LEU A 33 6.38 0.12 -5.71
CA LEU A 33 5.99 0.03 -4.30
C LEU A 33 4.71 -0.80 -4.11
N VAL A 34 3.63 -0.49 -4.85
CA VAL A 34 2.37 -1.23 -4.69
C VAL A 34 2.45 -2.66 -5.24
N LEU A 35 3.20 -2.89 -6.33
CA LEU A 35 3.35 -4.23 -6.92
C LEU A 35 4.16 -5.17 -6.04
N ILE A 36 5.11 -4.67 -5.26
CA ILE A 36 6.01 -5.50 -4.46
C ILE A 36 5.48 -5.68 -3.03
N SER A 37 4.68 -4.71 -2.55
CA SER A 37 4.25 -4.66 -1.15
C SER A 37 3.69 -5.96 -0.56
N PRO A 38 2.85 -6.77 -1.26
CA PRO A 38 2.31 -8.00 -0.68
C PRO A 38 3.35 -9.09 -0.40
N TRP A 39 4.44 -9.13 -1.16
CA TRP A 39 5.48 -10.17 -1.05
C TRP A 39 6.65 -9.74 -0.16
N LEU A 40 6.93 -8.44 -0.10
CA LEU A 40 8.07 -7.89 0.63
C LEU A 40 7.62 -6.77 1.58
N PRO A 41 6.78 -7.06 2.58
CA PRO A 41 6.24 -6.04 3.49
C PRO A 41 7.33 -5.28 4.26
N GLY A 42 8.45 -5.94 4.59
CA GLY A 42 9.59 -5.30 5.26
C GLY A 42 10.29 -4.21 4.43
N TRP A 43 10.11 -4.20 3.10
CA TRP A 43 10.69 -3.19 2.20
C TRP A 43 9.81 -1.94 2.03
N ILE A 44 8.56 -1.98 2.52
CA ILE A 44 7.60 -0.88 2.35
C ILE A 44 8.11 0.43 2.95
N PRO A 45 8.66 0.50 4.17
CA PRO A 45 9.17 1.76 4.72
C PRO A 45 10.28 2.35 3.87
N LEU A 46 11.24 1.52 3.41
CA LEU A 46 12.35 1.96 2.59
C LEU A 46 11.88 2.52 1.24
N LEU A 47 11.03 1.77 0.53
CA LEU A 47 10.49 2.20 -0.77
C LEU A 47 9.59 3.44 -0.63
N SER A 48 8.84 3.55 0.46
CA SER A 48 8.04 4.75 0.77
C SER A 48 8.92 5.95 1.08
N ALA A 49 10.07 5.78 1.72
CA ALA A 49 11.04 6.85 1.93
C ALA A 49 11.62 7.38 0.60
N VAL A 50 11.90 6.50 -0.37
CA VAL A 50 12.27 6.91 -1.73
C VAL A 50 11.16 7.73 -2.38
N VAL A 51 9.90 7.30 -2.25
CA VAL A 51 8.73 8.06 -2.75
C VAL A 51 8.62 9.44 -2.05
N ALA A 52 8.83 9.50 -0.74
CA ALA A 52 8.80 10.75 0.03
C ALA A 52 9.86 11.75 -0.44
N VAL A 53 11.09 11.27 -0.71
CA VAL A 53 12.18 12.09 -1.27
C VAL A 53 11.81 12.62 -2.66
N LEU A 54 11.30 11.76 -3.54
CA LEU A 54 10.86 12.16 -4.88
C LEU A 54 9.71 13.18 -4.82
N TRP A 55 8.76 13.01 -3.90
CA TRP A 55 7.71 13.98 -3.64
C TRP A 55 8.27 15.31 -3.12
N GLY A 56 9.25 15.29 -2.22
CA GLY A 56 9.98 16.48 -1.77
C GLY A 56 10.55 17.27 -2.94
N PHE A 57 11.24 16.61 -3.88
CA PHE A 57 11.73 17.27 -5.09
C PHE A 57 10.60 17.83 -5.98
N LEU A 58 9.46 17.12 -6.08
CA LEU A 58 8.29 17.62 -6.79
C LEU A 58 7.72 18.88 -6.15
N THR A 59 7.68 18.95 -4.82
CA THR A 59 7.21 20.14 -4.10
C THR A 59 8.14 21.33 -4.35
N LEU A 60 9.46 21.13 -4.30
CA LEU A 60 10.44 22.19 -4.51
C LEU A 60 10.44 22.73 -5.95
N THR A 61 10.15 21.89 -6.94
CA THR A 61 10.03 22.30 -8.34
C THR A 61 8.70 22.97 -8.64
N ARG A 62 7.67 22.74 -7.82
CA ARG A 62 6.34 23.32 -7.96
C ARG A 62 6.07 24.27 -6.81
N TRP A 63 6.44 25.54 -7.00
CA TRP A 63 6.32 26.61 -6.01
C TRP A 63 4.93 26.74 -5.37
N HIS A 64 3.86 26.21 -6.00
CA HIS A 64 2.48 26.27 -5.50
C HIS A 64 1.79 24.90 -5.66
N MET A 65 2.01 23.95 -4.74
CA MET A 65 1.16 22.75 -4.65
C MET A 65 0.04 22.97 -3.64
N ALA A 66 -1.19 23.12 -4.14
CA ALA A 66 -2.38 23.11 -3.29
C ALA A 66 -2.67 21.68 -2.84
N LEU A 67 -2.55 21.40 -1.54
CA LEU A 67 -2.97 20.13 -0.96
C LEU A 67 -4.50 20.10 -0.87
N PRO A 68 -5.17 19.08 -1.43
CA PRO A 68 -6.63 18.98 -1.36
C PRO A 68 -7.09 18.68 0.08
N VAL A 69 -8.29 19.14 0.44
CA VAL A 69 -8.86 18.99 1.79
C VAL A 69 -8.77 17.57 2.35
N PRO A 70 -9.08 16.48 1.60
CA PRO A 70 -8.91 15.12 2.10
C PRO A 70 -7.51 14.82 2.61
N LEU A 71 -6.47 15.31 1.93
CA LEU A 71 -5.08 15.07 2.29
C LEU A 71 -4.65 15.90 3.51
N LEU A 72 -5.19 17.12 3.65
CA LEU A 72 -4.97 17.95 4.83
C LEU A 72 -5.60 17.33 6.09
N VAL A 73 -6.83 16.81 5.98
CA VAL A 73 -7.48 16.09 7.09
C VAL A 73 -6.70 14.82 7.43
N ALA A 74 -6.25 14.06 6.43
CA ALA A 74 -5.46 12.85 6.63
C ALA A 74 -4.07 13.11 7.25
N ALA A 75 -3.51 14.32 7.10
CA ALA A 75 -2.29 14.72 7.80
C ALA A 75 -2.48 14.75 9.34
N GLY A 76 -3.73 14.84 9.80
CA GLY A 76 -4.08 14.75 11.21
C GLY A 76 -3.65 13.44 11.87
N ILE A 77 -3.61 12.31 11.13
CA ILE A 77 -3.20 11.01 11.68
C ILE A 77 -1.77 11.08 12.21
N PRO A 78 -0.74 11.26 11.36
CA PRO A 78 0.64 11.30 11.84
C PRO A 78 0.89 12.49 12.76
N LEU A 79 0.19 13.62 12.59
CA LEU A 79 0.34 14.76 13.49
C LEU A 79 -0.08 14.42 14.92
N VAL A 80 -1.25 13.79 15.11
CA VAL A 80 -1.70 13.39 16.45
C VAL A 80 -0.81 12.30 17.04
N GLN A 81 -0.31 11.37 16.22
CA GLN A 81 0.64 10.36 16.70
C GLN A 81 1.96 10.99 17.16
N VAL A 82 2.48 12.00 16.45
CA VAL A 82 3.66 12.78 16.93
C VAL A 82 3.36 13.49 18.24
N LEU A 83 2.15 14.05 18.40
CA LEU A 83 1.74 14.71 19.63
C LEU A 83 1.55 13.74 20.81
N SER A 84 1.24 12.47 20.55
CA SER A 84 1.11 11.44 21.60
C SER A 84 2.46 10.83 22.01
N LEU A 85 3.53 11.00 21.23
CA LEU A 85 4.85 10.43 21.52
C LEU A 85 5.41 10.76 22.93
N PRO A 86 5.27 11.98 23.49
CA PRO A 86 5.72 12.26 24.86
C PRO A 86 4.98 11.47 25.95
N PHE A 87 3.82 10.90 25.62
CA PHE A 87 2.96 10.10 26.51
C PHE A 87 2.99 8.62 26.14
N ALA A 88 3.87 8.23 25.21
CA ALA A 88 3.95 6.85 24.75
C ALA A 88 4.47 5.93 25.84
N LEU A 89 3.77 4.81 26.09
CA LEU A 89 4.26 3.76 27.00
C LEU A 89 5.51 3.07 26.43
N ASP A 90 5.56 2.92 25.11
CA ASP A 90 6.74 2.49 24.36
C ASP A 90 7.09 3.55 23.30
N PRO A 91 7.99 4.50 23.61
CA PRO A 91 8.38 5.56 22.70
C PRO A 91 9.09 5.05 21.44
N GLN A 92 9.86 3.96 21.52
CA GLN A 92 10.63 3.43 20.39
C GLN A 92 9.69 2.84 19.35
N ARG A 93 8.78 1.96 19.78
CA ARG A 93 7.77 1.39 18.89
C ARG A 93 6.82 2.44 18.35
N SER A 94 6.37 3.37 19.20
CA SER A 94 5.54 4.51 18.78
C SER A 94 6.22 5.31 17.67
N LEU A 95 7.52 5.60 17.82
CA LEU A 95 8.29 6.33 16.81
C LEU A 95 8.33 5.59 15.47
N VAL A 96 8.54 4.26 15.47
CA VAL A 96 8.51 3.45 14.24
C VAL A 96 7.16 3.56 13.54
N LEU A 97 6.05 3.41 14.28
CA LEU A 97 4.69 3.49 13.74
C LEU A 97 4.32 4.90 13.25
N ILE A 98 4.82 5.95 13.93
CA ILE A 98 4.71 7.35 13.48
C ILE A 98 5.42 7.54 12.14
N VAL A 99 6.66 7.04 12.02
CA VAL A 99 7.43 7.14 10.77
C VAL A 99 6.71 6.41 9.64
N VAL A 100 6.20 5.19 9.88
CA VAL A 100 5.41 4.44 8.88
C VAL A 100 4.17 5.22 8.46
N SER A 101 3.45 5.83 9.41
CA SER A 101 2.25 6.62 9.13
C SER A 101 2.57 7.91 8.34
N LEU A 102 3.67 8.59 8.66
CA LEU A 102 4.19 9.73 7.89
C LEU A 102 4.55 9.32 6.45
N LEU A 103 5.26 8.20 6.29
CA LEU A 103 5.62 7.67 4.98
C LEU A 103 4.38 7.30 4.16
N GLY A 104 3.37 6.71 4.79
CA GLY A 104 2.05 6.48 4.19
C GLY A 104 1.38 7.77 3.71
N TRP A 105 1.33 8.80 4.56
CA TRP A 105 0.78 10.11 4.19
C TRP A 105 1.55 10.76 3.02
N THR A 106 2.88 10.72 3.04
CA THR A 106 3.69 11.24 1.92
C THR A 106 3.47 10.46 0.62
N THR A 107 3.18 9.16 0.70
CA THR A 107 2.80 8.34 -0.46
C THR A 107 1.48 8.84 -1.06
N ALA A 108 0.47 9.12 -0.23
CA ALA A 108 -0.78 9.73 -0.68
C ALA A 108 -0.55 11.12 -1.31
N ALA A 109 0.32 11.94 -0.70
CA ALA A 109 0.70 13.25 -1.23
C ALA A 109 1.45 13.16 -2.57
N ALA A 110 2.31 12.14 -2.74
CA ALA A 110 3.01 11.84 -3.99
C ALA A 110 2.02 11.50 -5.11
N ILE A 111 0.99 10.70 -4.83
CA ILE A 111 -0.07 10.36 -5.78
C ILE A 111 -0.82 11.61 -6.25
N VAL A 112 -1.16 12.52 -5.34
CA VAL A 112 -1.75 13.81 -5.68
C VAL A 112 -0.82 14.63 -6.57
N ALA A 113 0.48 14.69 -6.24
CA ALA A 113 1.47 15.47 -6.97
C ALA A 113 1.72 14.96 -8.40
N VAL A 114 1.68 13.65 -8.65
CA VAL A 114 1.90 13.09 -9.99
C VAL A 114 0.71 13.30 -10.94
N GLY A 115 -0.46 13.64 -10.39
CA GLY A 115 -1.69 13.99 -11.11
C GLY A 115 -2.61 12.80 -11.42
N PRO A 116 -3.89 13.05 -11.78
CA PRO A 116 -4.93 12.02 -11.86
C PRO A 116 -4.64 10.92 -12.90
N ARG A 117 -3.97 11.27 -14.01
CA ARG A 117 -3.59 10.29 -15.04
C ARG A 117 -2.60 9.26 -14.52
N ARG A 118 -1.59 9.68 -13.74
CA ARG A 118 -0.57 8.78 -13.19
C ARG A 118 -1.08 8.08 -11.92
N ALA A 119 -1.91 8.73 -11.12
CA ALA A 119 -2.63 8.09 -10.02
C ALA A 119 -3.43 6.86 -10.48
N ARG A 120 -4.07 6.92 -11.66
CA ARG A 120 -4.72 5.77 -12.29
C ARG A 120 -3.75 4.62 -12.59
N TRP A 121 -2.52 4.90 -13.01
CA TRP A 121 -1.52 3.84 -13.22
C TRP A 121 -1.15 3.13 -11.92
N VAL A 122 -0.98 3.89 -10.83
CA VAL A 122 -0.72 3.32 -9.50
C VAL A 122 -1.88 2.44 -9.05
N LEU A 123 -3.13 2.91 -9.19
CA LEU A 123 -4.30 2.11 -8.84
C LEU A 123 -4.47 0.86 -9.72
N THR A 124 -4.17 0.96 -11.02
CA THR A 124 -4.15 -0.22 -11.90
C THR A 124 -3.08 -1.23 -11.47
N ALA A 125 -1.90 -0.76 -11.05
CA ALA A 125 -0.84 -1.62 -10.54
C ALA A 125 -1.23 -2.30 -9.22
N ALA A 126 -1.82 -1.55 -8.28
CA ALA A 126 -2.37 -2.12 -7.05
C ALA A 126 -3.47 -3.17 -7.37
N SER A 127 -4.37 -2.87 -8.30
CA SER A 127 -5.40 -3.81 -8.77
C SER A 127 -4.79 -5.09 -9.39
N ALA A 128 -3.71 -4.96 -10.16
CA ALA A 128 -3.00 -6.11 -10.72
C ALA A 128 -2.34 -6.95 -9.62
N SER A 129 -1.78 -6.32 -8.59
CA SER A 129 -1.24 -7.05 -7.43
C SER A 129 -2.32 -7.82 -6.67
N LEU A 130 -3.54 -7.28 -6.52
CA LEU A 130 -4.67 -8.05 -5.96
C LEU A 130 -4.93 -9.30 -6.78
N ALA A 131 -5.00 -9.18 -8.12
CA ALA A 131 -5.24 -10.33 -8.99
C ALA A 131 -4.16 -11.41 -8.84
N LEU A 132 -2.88 -11.00 -8.78
CA LEU A 132 -1.75 -11.91 -8.59
C LEU A 132 -1.79 -12.60 -7.23
N VAL A 133 -1.96 -11.85 -6.14
CA VAL A 133 -2.09 -12.38 -4.78
C VAL A 133 -3.28 -13.33 -4.68
N SER A 134 -4.41 -12.99 -5.31
CA SER A 134 -5.60 -13.83 -5.30
C SER A 134 -5.37 -15.15 -6.01
N VAL A 135 -4.77 -15.13 -7.22
CA VAL A 135 -4.43 -16.37 -7.95
C VAL A 135 -3.43 -17.22 -7.18
N GLN A 136 -2.39 -16.61 -6.62
CA GLN A 136 -1.41 -17.31 -5.78
C GLN A 136 -2.06 -17.91 -4.53
N SER A 137 -2.99 -17.20 -3.88
CA SER A 137 -3.65 -17.71 -2.67
C SER A 137 -4.41 -19.00 -2.93
N LEU A 138 -4.97 -19.18 -4.13
CA LEU A 138 -5.71 -20.40 -4.49
C LEU A 138 -4.83 -21.65 -4.53
N THR A 139 -3.51 -21.52 -4.69
CA THR A 139 -2.59 -22.67 -4.64
C THR A 139 -2.33 -23.14 -3.21
N GLY A 140 -2.64 -22.31 -2.21
CA GLY A 140 -2.48 -22.62 -0.79
C GLY A 140 -3.76 -23.12 -0.12
N LEU A 141 -4.75 -23.57 -0.90
CA LEU A 141 -5.98 -24.13 -0.32
C LEU A 141 -5.67 -25.48 0.33
N GLY A 142 -5.63 -25.49 1.66
CA GLY A 142 -5.52 -26.71 2.47
C GLY A 142 -6.88 -27.39 2.71
N ASP A 143 -6.86 -28.45 3.51
CA ASP A 143 -8.08 -29.12 3.95
C ASP A 143 -8.86 -28.21 4.92
N LEU A 144 -9.94 -27.62 4.41
CA LEU A 144 -10.81 -26.75 5.20
C LEU A 144 -11.58 -27.59 6.22
N THR A 145 -11.38 -27.29 7.50
CA THR A 145 -12.07 -27.97 8.62
C THR A 145 -12.71 -26.95 9.55
N SER A 146 -13.99 -27.17 9.85
CA SER A 146 -14.83 -26.33 10.69
C SER A 146 -14.88 -26.92 12.10
N HIS A 147 -14.63 -26.08 13.11
CA HIS A 147 -14.74 -26.42 14.52
C HIS A 147 -15.69 -25.44 15.21
N SER A 148 -16.26 -25.85 16.35
CA SER A 148 -17.12 -25.00 17.19
C SER A 148 -18.28 -24.33 16.42
N GLY A 149 -18.94 -25.09 15.55
CA GLY A 149 -20.07 -24.58 14.74
C GLY A 149 -19.67 -23.56 13.68
N GLY A 150 -18.43 -23.61 13.18
CA GLY A 150 -17.89 -22.69 12.17
C GLY A 150 -17.30 -21.40 12.73
N SER A 151 -17.25 -21.24 14.06
CA SER A 151 -16.62 -20.09 14.71
C SER A 151 -15.09 -20.15 14.60
N VAL A 152 -14.50 -21.34 14.51
CA VAL A 152 -13.08 -21.59 14.25
C VAL A 152 -12.95 -22.43 12.99
N VAL A 153 -12.06 -22.03 12.07
CA VAL A 153 -11.85 -22.74 10.81
C VAL A 153 -10.37 -22.80 10.47
N SER A 154 -9.83 -24.00 10.25
CA SER A 154 -8.46 -24.25 9.80
C SER A 154 -8.38 -24.42 8.28
N GLY A 155 -7.17 -24.27 7.70
CA GLY A 155 -6.95 -24.38 6.25
C GLY A 155 -7.43 -23.19 5.43
N ARG A 156 -7.74 -22.05 6.08
CA ARG A 156 -8.23 -20.81 5.44
C ARG A 156 -7.18 -20.22 4.49
N LEU A 157 -7.64 -19.60 3.39
CA LEU A 157 -6.72 -18.89 2.50
C LEU A 157 -6.18 -17.62 3.15
N GLN A 158 -4.85 -17.49 3.17
CA GLN A 158 -4.14 -16.27 3.56
C GLN A 158 -3.21 -15.71 2.47
N GLY A 159 -2.80 -16.52 1.49
CA GLY A 159 -1.96 -16.05 0.39
C GLY A 159 -0.58 -15.58 0.86
N THR A 160 -0.17 -14.37 0.48
CA THR A 160 1.12 -13.77 0.89
C THR A 160 1.07 -13.12 2.28
N PHE A 161 -0.09 -13.16 2.94
CA PHE A 161 -0.34 -12.52 4.22
C PHE A 161 -0.16 -13.50 5.37
N ALA A 162 0.04 -12.94 6.58
CA ALA A 162 0.21 -13.74 7.79
C ALA A 162 -1.13 -14.32 8.28
N GLN A 163 -2.23 -13.64 7.98
CA GLN A 163 -3.56 -14.04 8.44
C GLN A 163 -4.61 -13.99 7.31
N PRO A 164 -5.60 -14.90 7.30
CA PRO A 164 -6.68 -14.89 6.33
C PRO A 164 -7.50 -13.58 6.33
N ASN A 165 -7.61 -12.91 7.47
CA ASN A 165 -8.32 -11.63 7.58
C ASN A 165 -7.62 -10.52 6.79
N GLU A 166 -6.29 -10.58 6.67
CA GLU A 166 -5.53 -9.60 5.89
C GLU A 166 -5.76 -9.77 4.38
N LEU A 167 -5.84 -11.02 3.90
CA LEU A 167 -6.21 -11.32 2.51
C LEU A 167 -7.60 -10.77 2.17
N GLY A 168 -8.57 -11.02 3.06
CA GLY A 168 -9.92 -10.50 2.91
C GLY A 168 -9.95 -8.97 2.90
N ALA A 169 -9.23 -8.32 3.81
CA ALA A 169 -9.14 -6.85 3.87
C ALA A 169 -8.44 -6.25 2.63
N TYR A 170 -7.47 -6.96 2.06
CA TYR A 170 -6.84 -6.56 0.80
C TYR A 170 -7.84 -6.56 -0.37
N ALA A 171 -8.69 -7.58 -0.44
CA ALA A 171 -9.78 -7.64 -1.40
C ALA A 171 -10.82 -6.53 -1.15
N VAL A 172 -11.20 -6.25 0.10
CA VAL A 172 -12.11 -5.13 0.47
C VAL A 172 -11.62 -3.81 -0.13
N LEU A 173 -10.32 -3.52 -0.02
CA LEU A 173 -9.71 -2.28 -0.50
C LEU A 173 -9.75 -2.16 -2.04
N LEU A 174 -9.37 -3.22 -2.76
CA LEU A 174 -9.03 -3.12 -4.19
C LEU A 174 -10.08 -3.70 -5.15
N LEU A 175 -10.88 -4.67 -4.71
CA LEU A 175 -11.90 -5.31 -5.56
C LEU A 175 -12.91 -4.30 -6.13
N PRO A 176 -13.40 -3.30 -5.37
CA PRO A 176 -14.30 -2.30 -5.93
C PRO A 176 -13.68 -1.46 -7.06
N ALA A 177 -12.36 -1.23 -7.03
CA ALA A 177 -11.66 -0.50 -8.09
C ALA A 177 -11.57 -1.30 -9.39
N VAL A 178 -11.34 -2.62 -9.31
CA VAL A 178 -11.36 -3.51 -10.48
C VAL A 178 -12.74 -3.52 -11.12
N ILE A 179 -13.79 -3.66 -10.31
CA ILE A 179 -15.19 -3.68 -10.77
C ILE A 179 -15.60 -2.34 -11.40
N ALA A 180 -15.22 -1.22 -10.77
CA ALA A 180 -15.45 0.11 -11.32
C ALA A 180 -14.77 0.28 -12.69
N ALA A 181 -13.52 -0.18 -12.82
CA ALA A 181 -12.77 -0.13 -14.08
C ALA A 181 -13.41 -1.00 -15.17
N ALA A 182 -13.82 -2.22 -14.80
CA ALA A 182 -14.50 -3.17 -15.70
C ALA A 182 -15.83 -2.61 -16.21
N SER A 183 -16.56 -1.88 -15.36
CA SER A 183 -17.89 -1.33 -15.66
C SER A 183 -17.86 -0.04 -16.48
N LEU A 184 -16.79 0.75 -16.38
CA LEU A 184 -16.68 2.07 -17.03
C LEU A 184 -15.80 2.08 -18.28
N THR A 185 -15.03 1.02 -18.54
CA THR A 185 -14.24 0.93 -19.77
C THR A 185 -15.13 0.77 -20.99
N ARG A 186 -14.78 1.45 -22.09
CA ARG A 186 -15.52 1.39 -23.36
C ARG A 186 -15.12 0.20 -24.25
N ARG A 187 -13.99 -0.44 -23.95
CA ARG A 187 -13.48 -1.57 -24.74
C ARG A 187 -13.98 -2.88 -24.14
N VAL A 188 -14.81 -3.61 -24.88
CA VAL A 188 -15.41 -4.88 -24.43
C VAL A 188 -14.34 -5.90 -24.04
N SER A 189 -13.27 -6.03 -24.83
CA SER A 189 -12.17 -6.95 -24.50
C SER A 189 -11.48 -6.60 -23.18
N THR A 190 -11.20 -5.32 -22.94
CA THR A 190 -10.64 -4.85 -21.66
C THR A 190 -11.62 -5.05 -20.50
N SER A 191 -12.92 -4.78 -20.73
CA SER A 191 -13.97 -5.03 -19.74
C SER A 191 -14.01 -6.50 -19.33
N LEU A 192 -14.01 -7.41 -20.31
CA LEU A 192 -14.03 -8.85 -20.10
C LEU A 192 -12.82 -9.32 -19.30
N VAL A 193 -11.61 -8.89 -19.68
CA VAL A 193 -10.39 -9.24 -18.94
C VAL A 193 -10.48 -8.78 -17.49
N LEU A 194 -10.91 -7.54 -17.23
CA LEU A 194 -11.04 -7.01 -15.87
C LEU A 194 -12.10 -7.77 -15.06
N TRP A 195 -13.25 -8.11 -15.65
CA TRP A 195 -14.25 -8.96 -15.00
C TRP A 195 -13.69 -10.34 -14.66
N LEU A 196 -12.94 -10.98 -15.57
CA LEU A 196 -12.28 -12.26 -15.30
C LEU A 196 -11.28 -12.16 -14.15
N THR A 197 -10.55 -11.05 -14.01
CA THR A 197 -9.64 -10.85 -12.86
C THR A 197 -10.35 -10.72 -11.52
N THR A 198 -11.65 -10.43 -11.49
CA THR A 198 -12.42 -10.39 -10.23
C THR A 198 -12.74 -11.79 -9.68
N LEU A 199 -12.80 -12.82 -10.53
CA LEU A 199 -13.14 -14.18 -10.13
C LEU A 199 -12.19 -14.76 -9.08
N PRO A 200 -10.86 -14.78 -9.28
CA PRO A 200 -9.94 -15.27 -8.26
C PRO A 200 -9.98 -14.40 -7.00
N ALA A 201 -10.24 -13.09 -7.11
CA ALA A 201 -10.34 -12.21 -5.94
C ALA A 201 -11.62 -12.47 -5.11
N PHE A 202 -12.76 -12.76 -5.75
CA PHE A 202 -13.96 -13.21 -5.05
C PHE A 202 -13.75 -14.60 -4.41
N ALA A 203 -13.05 -15.51 -5.09
CA ALA A 203 -12.72 -16.81 -4.53
C ALA A 203 -11.78 -16.70 -3.32
N ALA A 204 -10.73 -15.88 -3.41
CA ALA A 204 -9.83 -15.58 -2.31
C ALA A 204 -10.56 -14.94 -1.13
N LEU A 205 -11.44 -13.96 -1.39
CA LEU A 205 -12.29 -13.35 -0.36
C LEU A 205 -13.22 -14.37 0.30
N ALA A 206 -13.89 -15.22 -0.47
CA ALA A 206 -14.78 -16.26 0.06
C ALA A 206 -13.98 -17.27 0.90
N LEU A 207 -12.91 -17.84 0.36
CA LEU A 207 -12.13 -18.88 1.03
C LEU A 207 -11.17 -18.32 2.11
N SER A 208 -11.05 -16.99 2.24
CA SER A 208 -10.46 -16.37 3.42
C SER A 208 -11.29 -16.61 4.68
N LEU A 209 -12.61 -16.90 4.53
CA LEU A 209 -13.57 -17.11 5.62
C LEU A 209 -13.56 -15.98 6.69
N SER A 210 -13.16 -14.77 6.28
CA SER A 210 -13.20 -13.58 7.13
C SER A 210 -14.57 -12.92 7.07
N ARG A 211 -15.36 -13.13 8.14
CA ARG A 211 -16.71 -12.56 8.31
C ARG A 211 -16.70 -11.03 8.16
N GLY A 212 -15.70 -10.36 8.76
CA GLY A 212 -15.53 -8.91 8.65
C GLY A 212 -15.29 -8.47 7.21
N SER A 213 -14.46 -9.18 6.46
CA SER A 213 -14.17 -8.89 5.05
C SER A 213 -15.37 -9.11 4.14
N TRP A 214 -16.20 -10.12 4.40
CA TRP A 214 -17.43 -10.35 3.66
C TRP A 214 -18.44 -9.21 3.84
N LEU A 215 -18.71 -8.83 5.09
CA LEU A 215 -19.64 -7.75 5.41
C LEU A 215 -19.14 -6.40 4.88
N ALA A 216 -17.85 -6.12 5.03
CA ALA A 216 -17.24 -4.90 4.52
C ALA A 216 -17.23 -4.83 2.99
N THR A 217 -16.95 -5.94 2.31
CA THR A 217 -17.04 -6.01 0.84
C THR A 217 -18.48 -5.81 0.39
N LEU A 218 -19.46 -6.44 1.05
CA LEU A 218 -20.88 -6.22 0.75
C LEU A 218 -21.23 -4.73 0.86
N ALA A 219 -20.85 -4.06 1.95
CA ALA A 219 -21.08 -2.63 2.11
C ALA A 219 -20.40 -1.80 0.99
N ALA A 220 -19.15 -2.10 0.65
CA ALA A 220 -18.42 -1.44 -0.44
C ALA A 220 -19.10 -1.63 -1.80
N LEU A 221 -19.59 -2.84 -2.09
CA LEU A 221 -20.27 -3.18 -3.34
C LEU A 221 -21.67 -2.56 -3.43
N LEU A 222 -22.38 -2.39 -2.31
CA LEU A 222 -23.65 -1.66 -2.28
C LEU A 222 -23.45 -0.17 -2.60
N ILE A 223 -22.42 0.46 -2.02
CA ILE A 223 -22.05 1.84 -2.36
C ILE A 223 -21.62 1.93 -3.83
N LEU A 224 -20.88 0.94 -4.32
CA LEU A 224 -20.49 0.86 -5.73
C LEU A 224 -21.69 0.73 -6.66
N ALA A 225 -22.67 -0.11 -6.33
CA ALA A 225 -23.90 -0.29 -7.10
C ALA A 225 -24.76 0.99 -7.11
N LEU A 226 -24.80 1.73 -5.99
CA LEU A 226 -25.43 3.04 -5.90
C LEU A 226 -24.78 4.06 -6.85
N LEU A 227 -23.45 4.08 -6.89
CA LEU A 227 -22.68 5.00 -7.75
C LEU A 227 -22.67 4.57 -9.22
N LEU A 228 -22.70 3.27 -9.49
CA LEU A 228 -22.65 2.66 -10.81
C LEU A 228 -23.77 1.63 -10.97
N PRO A 229 -25.02 2.04 -11.28
CA PRO A 229 -26.15 1.13 -11.39
C PRO A 229 -25.96 0.00 -12.42
N ARG A 230 -25.16 0.26 -13.46
CA ARG A 230 -24.79 -0.76 -14.46
C ARG A 230 -23.96 -1.91 -13.87
N ALA A 231 -23.17 -1.64 -12.84
CA ALA A 231 -22.45 -2.69 -12.11
C ALA A 231 -23.42 -3.55 -11.29
N GLY A 232 -24.53 -2.97 -10.79
CA GLY A 232 -25.53 -3.67 -9.98
C GLY A 232 -26.06 -4.95 -10.62
N ALA A 233 -26.43 -4.92 -11.91
CA ALA A 233 -26.90 -6.12 -12.61
C ALA A 233 -25.85 -7.23 -12.69
N VAL A 234 -24.57 -6.86 -12.90
CA VAL A 234 -23.46 -7.81 -12.96
C VAL A 234 -23.14 -8.35 -11.57
N LEU A 235 -23.17 -7.50 -10.55
CA LEU A 235 -22.99 -7.91 -9.15
C LEU A 235 -24.09 -8.87 -8.70
N THR A 236 -25.35 -8.61 -9.07
CA THR A 236 -26.46 -9.54 -8.80
C THR A 236 -26.25 -10.86 -9.52
N LEU A 237 -25.79 -10.84 -10.78
CA LEU A 237 -25.48 -12.06 -11.52
C LEU A 237 -24.36 -12.87 -10.84
N LEU A 238 -23.26 -12.21 -10.45
CA LEU A 238 -22.13 -12.84 -9.77
C LEU A 238 -22.53 -13.40 -8.41
N ALA A 239 -23.33 -12.66 -7.63
CA ALA A 239 -23.86 -13.12 -6.35
C ALA A 239 -24.79 -14.34 -6.53
N THR A 240 -25.65 -14.31 -7.56
CA THR A 240 -26.55 -15.43 -7.87
C THR A 240 -25.76 -16.65 -8.32
N ALA A 241 -24.77 -16.48 -9.20
CA ALA A 241 -23.91 -17.56 -9.67
C ALA A 241 -23.08 -18.16 -8.52
N GLY A 242 -22.53 -17.32 -7.65
CA GLY A 242 -21.81 -17.75 -6.44
C GLY A 242 -22.72 -18.50 -5.47
N GLY A 243 -23.95 -18.02 -5.24
CA GLY A 243 -24.95 -18.70 -4.43
C GLY A 243 -25.35 -20.06 -4.98
N VAL A 244 -25.61 -20.16 -6.30
CA VAL A 244 -25.93 -21.43 -6.97
C VAL A 244 -24.75 -22.41 -6.90
N ALA A 245 -23.53 -21.94 -7.12
CA ALA A 245 -22.32 -22.76 -7.00
C ALA A 245 -22.13 -23.28 -5.57
N LEU A 246 -22.38 -22.43 -4.56
CA LEU A 246 -22.32 -22.81 -3.15
C LEU A 246 -23.38 -23.84 -2.77
N VAL A 247 -24.63 -23.64 -3.20
CA VAL A 247 -25.73 -24.61 -2.98
C VAL A 247 -25.43 -25.92 -3.69
N GLY A 248 -24.99 -25.89 -4.95
CA GLY A 248 -24.61 -27.09 -5.70
C GLY A 248 -23.48 -27.86 -5.02
N ALA A 249 -22.44 -27.16 -4.57
CA ALA A 249 -21.33 -27.78 -3.83
C ALA A 249 -21.78 -28.35 -2.46
N ALA A 250 -22.64 -27.64 -1.73
CA ALA A 250 -23.19 -28.10 -0.45
C ALA A 250 -24.06 -29.36 -0.58
N THR A 251 -24.79 -29.50 -1.70
CA THR A 251 -25.62 -30.69 -1.96
C THR A 251 -24.83 -31.93 -2.37
N HIS A 252 -23.56 -31.79 -2.75
CA HIS A 252 -22.71 -32.90 -3.19
C HIS A 252 -21.59 -33.25 -2.20
N ALA A 253 -21.27 -32.37 -1.24
CA ALA A 253 -20.29 -32.64 -0.20
C ALA A 253 -20.58 -31.83 1.09
N PRO A 254 -21.50 -32.28 1.97
CA PRO A 254 -21.79 -31.63 3.25
C PRO A 254 -20.57 -31.54 4.18
N ALA A 255 -19.58 -32.44 4.00
CA ALA A 255 -18.32 -32.48 4.75
C ALA A 255 -17.14 -31.80 4.01
N GLY A 256 -17.38 -31.14 2.87
CA GLY A 256 -16.35 -30.44 2.10
C GLY A 256 -16.35 -28.93 2.31
N THR A 257 -15.59 -28.20 1.47
CA THR A 257 -15.47 -26.73 1.49
C THR A 257 -16.80 -25.98 1.59
N ALA A 258 -17.87 -26.50 0.97
CA ALA A 258 -19.20 -25.90 1.03
C ALA A 258 -19.88 -26.05 2.40
N GLY A 259 -19.66 -27.16 3.11
CA GLY A 259 -20.13 -27.35 4.48
C GLY A 259 -19.47 -26.35 5.44
N VAL A 260 -18.15 -26.20 5.33
CA VAL A 260 -17.39 -25.22 6.13
C VAL A 260 -17.85 -23.79 5.86
N LEU A 261 -18.14 -23.44 4.60
CA LEU A 261 -18.71 -22.14 4.26
C LEU A 261 -20.09 -21.93 4.90
N LEU A 262 -20.96 -22.94 4.90
CA LEU A 262 -22.29 -22.86 5.53
C LEU A 262 -22.21 -22.76 7.05
N ASP A 263 -21.36 -23.54 7.70
CA ASP A 263 -21.07 -23.43 9.13
C ASP A 263 -20.57 -22.02 9.47
N ARG A 264 -19.65 -21.49 8.65
CA ARG A 264 -19.11 -20.14 8.84
C ARG A 264 -20.19 -19.07 8.72
N ILE A 265 -21.13 -19.21 7.79
CA ILE A 265 -22.30 -18.32 7.66
C ILE A 265 -23.22 -18.45 8.88
N GLY A 266 -23.49 -19.68 9.34
CA GLY A 266 -24.30 -19.93 10.54
C GLY A 266 -23.70 -19.30 11.80
N SER A 267 -22.36 -19.24 11.91
CA SER A 267 -21.66 -18.57 13.01
C SER A 267 -21.81 -17.03 13.03
N LEU A 268 -22.50 -16.42 12.07
CA LEU A 268 -22.79 -14.97 12.10
C LEU A 268 -23.82 -14.61 13.18
N ASP A 269 -24.70 -15.54 13.55
CA ASP A 269 -25.79 -15.32 14.52
C ASP A 269 -25.32 -15.48 15.98
N ASP A 270 -24.18 -16.17 16.22
CA ASP A 270 -23.56 -16.28 17.54
C ASP A 270 -22.05 -15.93 17.50
N PRO A 271 -21.72 -14.63 17.48
CA PRO A 271 -20.34 -14.16 17.42
C PRO A 271 -19.49 -14.57 18.63
N GLY A 272 -20.13 -14.83 19.78
CA GLY A 272 -19.48 -15.18 21.06
C GLY A 272 -19.29 -16.68 21.28
N ALA A 273 -19.74 -17.53 20.36
CA ALA A 273 -19.55 -18.98 20.42
C ALA A 273 -18.12 -19.45 20.12
N SER A 274 -17.21 -18.55 19.74
CA SER A 274 -15.79 -18.89 19.58
C SER A 274 -15.16 -19.02 20.96
N PRO A 275 -14.65 -20.21 21.36
CA PRO A 275 -14.01 -20.42 22.65
C PRO A 275 -12.83 -19.45 22.88
N ASP A 276 -12.18 -19.02 21.79
CA ASP A 276 -10.99 -18.17 21.77
C ASP A 276 -11.30 -16.66 21.55
N ASP A 277 -12.56 -16.21 21.68
CA ASP A 277 -12.87 -14.77 21.54
C ASP A 277 -12.57 -13.98 22.83
N HIS A 278 -11.32 -13.49 22.93
CA HIS A 278 -10.86 -12.66 24.05
C HIS A 278 -11.28 -11.19 23.96
N ARG A 279 -12.06 -10.77 22.95
CA ARG A 279 -12.43 -9.36 22.74
C ARG A 279 -13.07 -8.68 23.96
N PRO A 280 -13.94 -9.32 24.77
CA PRO A 280 -14.48 -8.66 25.96
C PRO A 280 -13.39 -8.18 26.93
N PHE A 281 -12.37 -9.01 27.18
CA PHE A 281 -11.23 -8.66 28.05
C PHE A 281 -10.34 -7.60 27.39
N ILE A 282 -10.06 -7.74 26.08
CA ILE A 282 -9.28 -6.77 25.31
C ILE A 282 -9.96 -5.40 25.31
N TRP A 283 -11.29 -5.34 25.17
CA TRP A 283 -12.05 -4.10 25.19
C TRP A 283 -12.10 -3.47 26.58
N ASP A 284 -12.20 -4.27 27.65
CA ASP A 284 -12.11 -3.73 29.01
C ASP A 284 -10.74 -3.07 29.26
N LEU A 285 -9.65 -3.78 28.92
CA LEU A 285 -8.29 -3.24 28.97
C LEU A 285 -8.17 -1.96 28.14
N THR A 286 -8.58 -1.99 26.88
CA THR A 286 -8.48 -0.84 25.95
C THR A 286 -9.26 0.37 26.48
N LEU A 287 -10.47 0.15 27.00
CA LEU A 287 -11.29 1.22 27.58
C LEU A 287 -10.70 1.74 28.89
N ARG A 288 -10.04 0.90 29.69
CA ARG A 288 -9.32 1.33 30.89
C ARG A 288 -8.16 2.25 30.52
N VAL A 289 -7.30 1.82 29.58
CA VAL A 289 -6.19 2.63 29.04
C VAL A 289 -6.71 3.96 28.48
N ALA A 290 -7.81 3.93 27.72
CA ALA A 290 -8.43 5.15 27.19
C ALA A 290 -8.97 6.10 28.28
N ARG A 291 -9.46 5.58 29.42
CA ARG A 291 -9.91 6.42 30.55
C ARG A 291 -8.75 7.04 31.31
N GLU A 292 -7.64 6.32 31.42
CA GLU A 292 -6.42 6.79 32.09
C GLU A 292 -5.67 7.83 31.23
N HIS A 293 -5.70 7.68 29.90
CA HIS A 293 -5.01 8.56 28.95
C HIS A 293 -5.96 9.19 27.90
N PRO A 294 -6.99 9.96 28.30
CA PRO A 294 -8.11 10.28 27.43
C PRO A 294 -7.81 11.26 26.29
N VAL A 295 -6.83 12.15 26.43
CA VAL A 295 -6.63 13.25 25.47
C VAL A 295 -5.78 12.82 24.28
N LEU A 296 -4.56 12.33 24.55
CA LEU A 296 -3.57 11.96 23.54
C LEU A 296 -3.26 10.45 23.50
N GLY A 297 -3.84 9.66 24.41
CA GLY A 297 -3.59 8.22 24.48
C GLY A 297 -2.19 7.87 24.96
N VAL A 298 -1.87 6.58 24.81
CA VAL A 298 -0.60 5.96 25.23
C VAL A 298 0.41 5.77 24.09
N GLY A 299 0.21 6.45 22.97
CA GLY A 299 1.03 6.31 21.77
C GLY A 299 0.69 5.08 20.91
N PRO A 300 1.01 5.10 19.61
CA PRO A 300 0.79 3.95 18.73
C PRO A 300 1.52 2.70 19.19
N GLY A 301 0.81 1.57 19.27
CA GLY A 301 1.35 0.31 19.81
C GLY A 301 1.30 0.20 21.34
N GLY A 302 0.85 1.23 22.06
CA GLY A 302 0.86 1.25 23.52
C GLY A 302 -0.15 0.33 24.20
N ILE A 303 -1.16 -0.19 23.48
CA ILE A 303 -2.14 -1.15 24.05
C ILE A 303 -1.44 -2.43 24.52
N GLU A 304 -0.48 -2.92 23.74
CA GLU A 304 0.27 -4.13 24.06
C GLU A 304 1.19 -3.91 25.26
N THR A 305 1.91 -2.78 25.30
CA THR A 305 2.72 -2.40 26.46
C THR A 305 1.87 -2.26 27.73
N ALA A 306 0.66 -1.69 27.61
CA ALA A 306 -0.29 -1.60 28.71
C ALA A 306 -0.81 -2.98 29.16
N ALA A 307 -0.94 -3.95 28.24
CA ALA A 307 -1.34 -5.30 28.57
C ALA A 307 -0.25 -6.05 29.36
N ILE A 308 1.02 -5.84 28.98
CA ILE A 308 2.20 -6.45 29.64
C ILE A 308 2.43 -5.83 31.02
N GLY A 309 2.31 -4.51 31.15
CA GLY A 309 2.67 -3.76 32.36
C GLY A 309 1.63 -3.75 33.48
N ALA A 310 0.58 -4.57 33.40
CA ALA A 310 -0.53 -4.58 34.35
C ALA A 310 -0.68 -5.96 35.01
N ASP A 311 -1.33 -6.03 36.19
CA ASP A 311 -1.99 -7.23 36.73
C ASP A 311 -3.19 -7.63 35.83
N SER A 312 -2.95 -7.65 34.53
CA SER A 312 -3.91 -7.92 33.49
C SER A 312 -3.89 -9.42 33.23
N PRO A 313 -5.06 -10.09 33.17
CA PRO A 313 -5.12 -11.46 32.69
C PRO A 313 -4.63 -11.61 31.23
N MET A 314 -4.46 -10.48 30.50
CA MET A 314 -3.90 -10.43 29.15
C MET A 314 -2.37 -10.25 29.10
N SER A 315 -1.66 -10.21 30.23
CA SER A 315 -0.18 -10.09 30.22
C SER A 315 0.50 -11.32 29.63
N ILE A 316 -0.20 -12.45 29.64
CA ILE A 316 0.22 -13.75 29.09
C ILE A 316 0.16 -13.77 27.55
N GLU A 317 -0.84 -13.10 26.97
CA GLU A 317 -1.01 -12.92 25.51
C GLU A 317 -1.45 -11.47 25.24
N PRO A 318 -0.51 -10.52 25.20
CA PRO A 318 -0.85 -9.11 25.12
C PRO A 318 -1.42 -8.76 23.73
N PRO A 319 -2.65 -8.20 23.65
CA PRO A 319 -3.26 -7.88 22.36
C PRO A 319 -2.53 -6.72 21.67
N LEU A 320 -2.17 -6.90 20.40
CA LEU A 320 -1.57 -5.84 19.58
C LEU A 320 -2.56 -4.67 19.35
N HIS A 321 -3.87 -4.91 19.45
CA HIS A 321 -4.93 -3.93 19.20
C HIS A 321 -6.29 -4.43 19.70
N ALA A 322 -7.29 -3.54 19.71
CA ALA A 322 -8.62 -3.84 20.22
C ALA A 322 -9.53 -4.66 19.27
N HIS A 323 -9.02 -5.12 18.11
CA HIS A 323 -9.85 -5.66 17.01
C HIS A 323 -11.01 -4.73 16.62
N ASN A 324 -10.82 -3.42 16.87
CA ASN A 324 -11.79 -2.38 16.61
C ASN A 324 -11.00 -1.08 16.44
N LEU A 325 -11.02 -0.51 15.24
CA LEU A 325 -10.22 0.65 14.89
C LEU A 325 -10.59 1.88 15.75
N PRO A 326 -11.86 2.25 15.96
CA PRO A 326 -12.23 3.33 16.87
C PRO A 326 -11.69 3.16 18.29
N LEU A 327 -11.82 1.98 18.89
CA LEU A 327 -11.31 1.71 20.24
C LEU A 327 -9.78 1.76 20.29
N THR A 328 -9.12 1.20 19.27
CA THR A 328 -7.65 1.23 19.15
C THR A 328 -7.16 2.68 19.07
N VAL A 329 -7.75 3.49 18.19
CA VAL A 329 -7.40 4.90 18.04
C VAL A 329 -7.69 5.69 19.32
N LEU A 330 -8.80 5.39 20.01
CA LEU A 330 -9.14 6.06 21.26
C LEU A 330 -8.10 5.78 22.37
N ALA A 331 -7.60 4.55 22.50
CA ALA A 331 -6.58 4.22 23.49
C ALA A 331 -5.18 4.76 23.11
N GLU A 332 -4.79 4.66 21.84
CA GLU A 332 -3.43 5.01 21.39
C GLU A 332 -3.22 6.49 21.08
N ASN A 333 -4.30 7.19 20.68
CA ASN A 333 -4.25 8.58 20.23
C ASN A 333 -5.27 9.48 20.95
N GLY A 334 -6.02 8.94 21.91
CA GLY A 334 -7.03 9.67 22.68
C GLY A 334 -8.20 10.17 21.84
N VAL A 335 -9.01 11.02 22.47
CA VAL A 335 -10.17 11.65 21.81
C VAL A 335 -9.76 12.56 20.64
N VAL A 336 -8.54 13.09 20.65
CA VAL A 336 -8.01 13.90 19.54
C VAL A 336 -7.80 13.02 18.30
N GLY A 337 -7.22 11.83 18.46
CA GLY A 337 -7.09 10.85 17.37
C GLY A 337 -8.45 10.39 16.85
N LEU A 338 -9.39 10.13 17.76
CA LEU A 338 -10.75 9.74 17.38
C LEU A 338 -11.46 10.85 16.58
N ALA A 339 -11.27 12.12 16.95
CA ALA A 339 -11.82 13.25 16.20
C ALA A 339 -11.25 13.33 14.78
N VAL A 340 -9.95 13.04 14.58
CA VAL A 340 -9.35 12.93 13.24
C VAL A 340 -9.96 11.78 12.44
N ALA A 341 -10.14 10.60 13.05
CA ALA A 341 -10.78 9.46 12.40
C ALA A 341 -12.23 9.78 11.97
N LEU A 342 -13.00 10.47 12.81
CA LEU A 342 -14.34 10.95 12.48
C LEU A 342 -14.32 11.99 11.34
N ALA A 343 -13.35 12.91 11.35
CA ALA A 343 -13.18 13.87 10.26
C ALA A 343 -12.88 13.18 8.91
N LEU A 344 -12.14 12.07 8.91
CA LEU A 344 -11.94 11.25 7.72
C LEU A 344 -13.24 10.56 7.28
N GLY A 345 -14.05 10.09 8.22
CA GLY A 345 -15.42 9.62 7.94
C GLY A 345 -16.26 10.69 7.23
N VAL A 346 -16.21 11.94 7.70
CA VAL A 346 -16.87 13.09 7.05
C VAL A 346 -16.32 13.32 5.64
N VAL A 347 -15.01 13.22 5.43
CA VAL A 347 -14.38 13.31 4.10
C VAL A 347 -14.93 12.23 3.14
N LEU A 348 -15.11 10.99 3.61
CA LEU A 348 -15.72 9.92 2.82
C LEU A 348 -17.18 10.22 2.48
N CYS A 349 -17.98 10.68 3.46
CA CYS A 349 -19.38 11.08 3.22
C CYS A 349 -19.50 12.23 2.22
N VAL A 350 -18.66 13.26 2.34
CA VAL A 350 -18.65 14.39 1.38
C VAL A 350 -18.20 13.91 0.01
N SER A 351 -17.20 13.04 -0.08
CA SER A 351 -16.76 12.44 -1.34
C SER A 351 -17.88 11.65 -1.99
N LEU A 352 -18.63 10.86 -1.22
CA LEU A 352 -19.79 10.12 -1.69
C LEU A 352 -20.88 11.05 -2.23
N GLN A 353 -21.24 12.10 -1.50
CA GLN A 353 -22.20 13.09 -1.98
C GLN A 353 -21.75 13.77 -3.28
N ARG A 354 -20.46 14.08 -3.41
CA ARG A 354 -19.88 14.64 -4.65
C ARG A 354 -19.99 13.65 -5.81
N CYS A 355 -19.68 12.38 -5.58
CA CYS A 355 -19.81 11.34 -6.60
C CYS A 355 -21.26 11.14 -7.03
N VAL A 356 -22.20 11.01 -6.09
CA VAL A 356 -23.65 10.87 -6.39
C VAL A 356 -24.18 12.03 -7.23
N ARG A 357 -23.69 13.25 -6.98
CA ARG A 357 -24.09 14.45 -7.73
C ARG A 357 -23.34 14.64 -9.05
N SER A 358 -22.28 13.88 -9.30
CA SER A 358 -21.48 14.02 -10.52
C SER A 358 -22.17 13.36 -11.72
N ARG A 359 -22.10 14.02 -12.88
CA ARG A 359 -22.55 13.43 -14.16
C ARG A 359 -21.48 12.58 -14.83
N GLU A 360 -20.22 12.77 -14.46
CA GLU A 360 -19.08 12.01 -14.97
C GLU A 360 -18.29 11.41 -13.81
N LEU A 361 -18.32 10.08 -13.70
CA LEU A 361 -17.60 9.33 -12.68
C LEU A 361 -16.37 8.65 -13.29
N GLY A 362 -15.20 8.90 -12.71
CA GLY A 362 -14.00 8.15 -13.00
C GLY A 362 -13.94 6.85 -12.20
N TRP A 363 -13.55 5.74 -12.83
CA TRP A 363 -13.43 4.45 -12.15
C TRP A 363 -12.47 4.48 -10.96
N ALA A 364 -11.41 5.30 -11.04
CA ALA A 364 -10.42 5.42 -9.98
C ALA A 364 -10.98 6.16 -8.75
N ASP A 365 -11.77 7.21 -8.97
CA ASP A 365 -12.39 7.98 -7.88
C ASP A 365 -13.45 7.12 -7.17
N VAL A 366 -14.30 6.47 -7.96
CA VAL A 366 -15.34 5.56 -7.44
C VAL A 366 -14.72 4.38 -6.71
N GLY A 367 -13.74 3.72 -7.33
CA GLY A 367 -13.06 2.55 -6.77
C GLY A 367 -12.32 2.85 -5.47
N ALA A 368 -11.58 3.97 -5.43
CA ALA A 368 -10.89 4.40 -4.22
C ALA A 368 -11.87 4.76 -3.10
N LEU A 369 -12.94 5.49 -3.42
CA LEU A 369 -13.97 5.86 -2.44
C LEU A 369 -14.66 4.62 -1.86
N THR A 370 -15.13 3.69 -2.70
CA THR A 370 -15.86 2.50 -2.24
C THR A 370 -14.96 1.54 -1.48
N GLY A 371 -13.71 1.37 -1.92
CA GLY A 371 -12.69 0.60 -1.17
C GLY A 371 -12.41 1.18 0.21
N LEU A 372 -12.25 2.50 0.33
CA LEU A 372 -12.07 3.18 1.62
C LEU A 372 -13.31 3.11 2.52
N CYS A 373 -14.52 3.21 1.96
CA CYS A 373 -15.75 3.00 2.72
C CYS A 373 -15.84 1.55 3.23
N GLY A 374 -15.46 0.56 2.41
CA GLY A 374 -15.36 -0.83 2.83
C GLY A 374 -14.36 -1.01 3.96
N ALA A 375 -13.17 -0.42 3.83
CA ALA A 375 -12.15 -0.43 4.87
C ALA A 375 -12.64 0.21 6.18
N ALA A 376 -13.36 1.33 6.11
CA ALA A 376 -13.96 1.96 7.28
C ALA A 376 -14.96 1.04 7.99
N VAL A 377 -15.83 0.35 7.23
CA VAL A 377 -16.77 -0.65 7.79
C VAL A 377 -16.03 -1.83 8.39
N HIS A 378 -15.01 -2.35 7.72
CA HIS A 378 -14.17 -3.43 8.24
C HIS A 378 -13.45 -3.03 9.53
N GLY A 379 -12.99 -1.78 9.62
CA GLY A 379 -12.38 -1.20 10.81
C GLY A 379 -13.29 -1.17 12.05
N LEU A 380 -14.61 -1.28 11.88
CA LEU A 380 -15.54 -1.41 13.02
C LEU A 380 -15.58 -2.83 13.59
N ILE A 381 -15.14 -3.82 12.80
CA ILE A 381 -15.25 -5.25 13.11
C ILE A 381 -13.88 -5.85 13.46
N ASP A 382 -12.81 -5.37 12.83
CA ASP A 382 -11.46 -5.89 13.00
C ASP A 382 -10.38 -4.83 12.66
N MET A 383 -9.13 -5.09 13.06
CA MET A 383 -7.99 -4.18 12.84
C MET A 383 -6.84 -4.89 12.09
N PRO A 384 -7.00 -5.26 10.80
CA PRO A 384 -5.87 -5.72 10.00
C PRO A 384 -4.97 -4.54 9.55
N TRP A 385 -5.31 -3.30 9.93
CA TRP A 385 -4.64 -2.07 9.50
C TRP A 385 -3.28 -1.82 10.16
N ARG A 386 -2.76 -2.75 10.98
CA ARG A 386 -1.33 -2.75 11.36
C ARG A 386 -0.45 -3.37 10.28
N ASN A 387 -1.03 -4.18 9.38
CA ASN A 387 -0.29 -4.74 8.27
C ASN A 387 0.22 -3.61 7.34
N PRO A 388 1.52 -3.56 7.03
CA PRO A 388 2.09 -2.45 6.26
C PRO A 388 1.57 -2.41 4.82
N THR A 389 1.26 -3.56 4.21
CA THR A 389 0.69 -3.65 2.86
C THR A 389 -0.73 -3.08 2.82
N LEU A 390 -1.56 -3.43 3.81
CA LEU A 390 -2.93 -2.91 3.90
C LEU A 390 -2.94 -1.41 4.20
N THR A 391 -2.09 -0.97 5.12
CA THR A 391 -1.93 0.45 5.47
C THR A 391 -1.49 1.28 4.27
N LEU A 392 -0.46 0.82 3.56
CA LEU A 392 0.03 1.44 2.32
C LEU A 392 -1.09 1.52 1.28
N THR A 393 -1.85 0.44 1.10
CA THR A 393 -2.93 0.38 0.11
C THR A 393 -4.04 1.36 0.45
N ALA A 394 -4.43 1.47 1.71
CA ALA A 394 -5.38 2.50 2.17
C ALA A 394 -4.86 3.92 1.87
N TRP A 395 -3.58 4.21 2.14
CA TRP A 395 -2.95 5.49 1.77
C TRP A 395 -2.94 5.74 0.26
N VAL A 396 -2.71 4.71 -0.56
CA VAL A 396 -2.79 4.79 -2.02
C VAL A 396 -4.19 5.17 -2.47
N LEU A 397 -5.22 4.51 -1.94
CA LEU A 397 -6.61 4.85 -2.26
C LEU A 397 -6.95 6.28 -1.81
N PHE A 398 -6.50 6.71 -0.62
CA PHE A 398 -6.69 8.07 -0.14
C PHE A 398 -6.04 9.10 -1.07
N GLY A 399 -4.81 8.83 -1.53
CA GLY A 399 -4.11 9.67 -2.50
C GLY A 399 -4.84 9.77 -3.85
N VAL A 400 -5.39 8.65 -4.34
CA VAL A 400 -6.18 8.63 -5.58
C VAL A 400 -7.47 9.44 -5.42
N LEU A 401 -8.22 9.22 -4.32
CA LEU A 401 -9.43 9.99 -4.01
C LEU A 401 -9.12 11.49 -3.93
N ALA A 402 -8.06 11.87 -3.22
CA ALA A 402 -7.61 13.24 -3.08
C ALA A 402 -7.21 13.88 -4.43
N ALA A 403 -6.59 13.12 -5.33
CA ALA A 403 -6.27 13.59 -6.68
C ALA A 403 -7.54 13.87 -7.52
N GLY A 404 -8.60 13.08 -7.32
CA GLY A 404 -9.93 13.32 -7.91
C GLY A 404 -10.58 14.62 -7.45
N TRP A 405 -10.37 15.02 -6.19
CA TRP A 405 -10.88 16.29 -5.65
C TRP A 405 -10.29 17.53 -6.34
N LEU A 406 -9.04 17.48 -6.80
CA LEU A 406 -8.45 18.57 -7.58
C LEU A 406 -9.04 18.67 -8.99
N SER A 407 -9.45 17.54 -9.55
CA SER A 407 -9.98 17.46 -10.92
C SER A 407 -11.43 17.95 -11.03
N THR A 408 -12.18 17.96 -9.92
CA THR A 408 -13.61 18.27 -9.87
C THR A 408 -13.94 19.72 -9.48
N HIS A 409 -12.95 20.59 -9.27
CA HIS A 409 -13.16 22.03 -9.05
C HIS A 409 -12.74 22.85 -10.29
N PRO A 410 -13.66 23.29 -11.15
CA PRO A 410 -13.34 24.11 -12.33
C PRO A 410 -12.95 25.57 -12.03
N GLY A 411 -12.84 25.96 -10.76
CA GLY A 411 -12.86 27.38 -10.35
C GLY A 411 -11.54 28.07 -10.04
N ARG A 412 -10.38 27.39 -10.10
CA ARG A 412 -9.08 28.01 -9.77
C ARG A 412 -7.98 27.56 -10.73
N SER A 413 -8.07 28.01 -11.97
CA SER A 413 -6.86 28.20 -12.77
C SER A 413 -6.28 29.56 -12.39
N PRO A 414 -5.03 29.65 -11.87
CA PRO A 414 -4.38 30.94 -11.73
C PRO A 414 -4.07 31.44 -13.15
N LEU A 415 -4.69 32.57 -13.50
CA LEU A 415 -4.42 33.38 -14.70
C LEU A 415 -4.82 32.73 -16.05
N ARG A 416 -6.12 32.74 -16.36
CA ARG A 416 -6.53 33.05 -17.73
C ARG A 416 -6.45 34.56 -17.88
N ALA A 417 -5.49 35.03 -18.70
CA ALA A 417 -5.49 36.41 -19.18
C ALA A 417 -6.88 36.76 -19.75
N PRO A 418 -7.36 38.00 -19.57
CA PRO A 418 -8.66 38.41 -20.12
C PRO A 418 -8.65 38.16 -21.63
N PRO A 419 -9.79 37.72 -22.22
CA PRO A 419 -9.88 37.53 -23.65
C PRO A 419 -9.57 38.86 -24.34
N HIS A 420 -8.56 38.86 -25.20
CA HIS A 420 -8.32 39.97 -26.12
C HIS A 420 -9.61 40.23 -26.90
N PRO A 421 -10.06 41.49 -27.05
CA PRO A 421 -11.23 41.79 -27.87
C PRO A 421 -10.93 41.41 -29.33
N ASP A 422 -11.84 40.63 -29.92
CA ASP A 422 -11.81 40.18 -31.30
C ASP A 422 -11.59 41.35 -32.27
N VAL A 423 -10.45 41.32 -32.97
CA VAL A 423 -10.27 42.08 -34.21
C VAL A 423 -10.78 41.21 -35.35
N SER A 424 -12.10 41.18 -35.54
CA SER A 424 -12.65 40.94 -36.86
C SER A 424 -14.06 41.52 -36.96
N THR A 425 -14.19 42.57 -37.78
CA THR A 425 -15.35 42.88 -38.63
C THR A 425 -15.06 44.22 -39.31
N ARG A 426 -14.38 44.15 -40.47
CA ARG A 426 -14.54 45.20 -41.49
C ARG A 426 -15.76 44.81 -42.32
N PRO A 427 -16.82 45.62 -42.35
CA PRO A 427 -17.90 45.40 -43.31
C PRO A 427 -17.40 45.82 -44.70
N SER A 428 -17.59 44.92 -45.66
CA SER A 428 -17.49 45.20 -47.08
C SER A 428 -18.68 46.06 -47.50
N GLU A 429 -18.47 47.34 -47.80
CA GLU A 429 -19.45 48.15 -48.53
C GLU A 429 -19.14 48.09 -50.04
N ARG A 430 -20.09 47.54 -50.80
CA ARG A 430 -20.25 47.79 -52.24
C ARG A 430 -21.67 48.27 -52.47
N SER A 431 -21.78 49.25 -53.38
CA SER A 431 -22.98 49.93 -53.90
C SER A 431 -23.57 50.97 -52.94
N ALA A 432 -23.77 52.24 -53.29
CA ALA A 432 -24.17 52.79 -54.58
C ALA A 432 -23.80 54.30 -54.77
N MET A 433 -23.84 54.71 -56.04
CA MET A 433 -24.19 56.05 -56.58
C MET A 433 -23.12 57.13 -56.84
N SER A 434 -23.33 57.74 -58.02
CA SER A 434 -22.49 58.58 -58.86
C SER A 434 -22.32 60.02 -58.38
N LEU A 435 -21.24 60.70 -58.83
CA LEU A 435 -21.29 61.76 -59.84
C LEU A 435 -19.90 62.37 -60.12
N THR A 436 -19.65 62.61 -61.41
CA THR A 436 -18.82 63.68 -62.04
C THR A 436 -17.29 63.73 -61.86
N GLU A 437 -16.60 63.44 -62.97
CA GLU A 437 -15.35 64.07 -63.45
C GLU A 437 -15.49 65.62 -63.60
N PRO A 438 -14.43 66.45 -63.86
CA PRO A 438 -13.16 66.12 -64.52
C PRO A 438 -11.88 66.86 -64.00
N THR A 439 -10.79 66.63 -64.76
CA THR A 439 -9.70 67.56 -65.14
C THR A 439 -8.35 67.59 -64.40
N GLU A 440 -7.32 67.23 -65.19
CA GLU A 440 -6.07 67.95 -65.45
C GLU A 440 -4.76 67.68 -64.68
N ARG A 441 -3.81 67.09 -65.44
CA ARG A 441 -2.47 67.59 -65.82
C ARG A 441 -1.38 67.85 -64.76
N ARG A 442 -0.21 67.31 -65.15
CA ARG A 442 1.16 67.88 -65.20
C ARG A 442 2.23 67.33 -64.25
N SER A 443 3.27 66.81 -64.90
CA SER A 443 4.71 67.09 -64.75
C SER A 443 5.39 66.67 -63.43
N ALA A 444 6.28 65.66 -63.42
CA ALA A 444 7.66 65.66 -63.92
C ALA A 444 8.60 66.55 -63.09
N GLU A 445 9.59 65.94 -62.39
CA GLU A 445 11.02 66.33 -62.38
C GLU A 445 11.83 65.48 -61.38
N THR A 446 12.82 64.73 -61.91
CA THR A 446 14.30 64.85 -61.71
C THR A 446 14.84 64.21 -60.41
N ALA A 447 15.53 63.07 -60.49
CA ALA A 447 16.94 62.87 -60.87
C ALA A 447 17.94 63.11 -59.72
N LYS A 448 18.58 62.02 -59.26
CA LYS A 448 20.05 62.04 -59.03
C LYS A 448 20.67 60.64 -59.07
N LYS A 449 21.80 60.61 -59.78
CA LYS A 449 22.65 59.52 -60.24
C LYS A 449 23.75 59.16 -59.22
N GLU A 450 24.01 57.86 -59.08
CA GLU A 450 25.33 57.13 -59.14
C GLU A 450 26.49 57.48 -58.15
N PRO A 451 27.51 56.61 -57.94
CA PRO A 451 27.97 55.54 -58.84
C PRO A 451 28.35 54.16 -58.25
N VAL A 452 28.50 53.28 -59.24
CA VAL A 452 28.99 51.90 -59.30
C VAL A 452 30.50 51.78 -59.04
N ARG A 453 30.94 50.64 -58.49
CA ARG A 453 32.27 50.04 -58.74
C ARG A 453 32.10 48.55 -59.05
N GLU A 454 32.63 48.13 -60.20
CA GLU A 454 32.78 46.73 -60.68
C GLU A 454 34.16 46.13 -60.26
N PRO A 455 34.67 45.02 -60.84
CA PRO A 455 34.38 43.63 -60.46
C PRO A 455 35.66 42.80 -60.17
N VAL A 456 35.59 41.71 -59.40
CA VAL A 456 36.62 40.64 -59.44
C VAL A 456 35.98 39.27 -59.20
N THR A 457 36.17 38.36 -60.15
CA THR A 457 36.01 36.89 -60.07
C THR A 457 37.28 36.26 -60.65
N PRO A 458 37.56 34.95 -60.57
CA PRO A 458 36.91 33.85 -59.83
C PRO A 458 37.91 33.01 -58.99
N ASP A 459 37.43 32.17 -58.06
CA ASP A 459 38.08 30.86 -57.94
C ASP A 459 37.08 29.76 -57.60
N SER A 460 37.20 28.71 -58.40
CA SER A 460 36.52 27.45 -58.38
C SER A 460 37.05 26.56 -57.26
N SER A 461 36.16 25.98 -56.45
CA SER A 461 36.11 24.53 -56.22
C SER A 461 35.26 24.18 -54.99
N ARG A 462 34.56 23.04 -55.12
CA ARG A 462 33.82 22.28 -54.10
C ARG A 462 32.38 22.71 -53.85
N GLN A 463 31.52 22.21 -54.74
CA GLN A 463 30.22 21.65 -54.36
C GLN A 463 30.39 20.80 -53.09
N ALA A 464 29.76 21.23 -52.00
CA ALA A 464 29.51 20.39 -50.83
C ALA A 464 27.99 20.21 -50.70
N ASP A 465 27.55 19.05 -51.19
CA ASP A 465 26.33 18.31 -50.86
C ASP A 465 25.78 18.65 -49.44
N PRO A 466 24.54 19.14 -49.29
CA PRO A 466 23.95 19.33 -47.97
C PRO A 466 23.44 17.96 -47.47
N ARG A 467 24.36 17.10 -47.04
CA ARG A 467 23.99 15.94 -46.23
C ARG A 467 23.30 16.44 -44.94
N PRO A 468 22.23 15.79 -44.48
CA PRO A 468 21.57 16.18 -43.25
C PRO A 468 22.55 16.01 -42.10
N ARG A 469 22.84 17.10 -41.37
CA ARG A 469 23.55 17.04 -40.10
C ARG A 469 22.72 16.18 -39.14
N ARG A 470 23.07 14.89 -39.04
CA ARG A 470 22.71 14.03 -37.90
C ARG A 470 23.31 14.68 -36.65
N THR A 471 22.54 15.57 -36.02
CA THR A 471 22.80 15.97 -34.64
C THR A 471 22.57 14.73 -33.80
N TRP A 472 23.67 14.10 -33.39
CA TRP A 472 23.67 13.03 -32.41
C TRP A 472 23.01 13.55 -31.15
N VAL A 473 21.75 13.17 -30.98
CA VAL A 473 20.98 13.26 -29.75
C VAL A 473 21.82 12.57 -28.68
N ARG A 474 22.49 13.36 -27.82
CA ARG A 474 22.94 12.85 -26.53
C ARG A 474 21.67 12.52 -25.74
N ARG A 475 21.22 11.27 -25.91
CA ARG A 475 20.18 10.63 -25.12
C ARG A 475 20.50 10.84 -23.63
N PRO A 476 19.51 11.00 -22.74
CA PRO A 476 19.74 11.08 -21.30
C PRO A 476 20.03 9.66 -20.78
N VAL A 477 21.08 9.03 -21.29
CA VAL A 477 21.54 7.72 -20.82
C VAL A 477 22.16 7.88 -19.45
N LEU A 478 22.79 9.02 -19.14
CA LEU A 478 23.49 9.21 -17.86
C LEU A 478 22.60 9.14 -16.62
N PRO A 479 21.43 9.80 -16.51
CA PRO A 479 20.61 9.71 -15.28
C PRO A 479 19.94 8.33 -15.13
N ALA A 480 19.48 7.73 -16.23
CA ALA A 480 18.89 6.40 -16.22
C ALA A 480 19.96 5.31 -15.98
N ALA A 481 21.15 5.45 -16.57
CA ALA A 481 22.28 4.58 -16.29
C ALA A 481 22.79 4.78 -14.86
N PHE A 482 22.75 5.99 -14.30
CA PHE A 482 23.13 6.22 -12.91
C PHE A 482 22.09 5.60 -11.96
N ALA A 483 20.80 5.72 -12.25
CA ALA A 483 19.76 5.03 -11.49
C ALA A 483 19.90 3.51 -11.60
N VAL A 484 20.14 2.97 -12.80
CA VAL A 484 20.38 1.53 -13.01
C VAL A 484 21.68 1.07 -12.33
N LEU A 485 22.75 1.86 -12.37
CA LEU A 485 24.01 1.58 -11.69
C LEU A 485 23.89 1.72 -10.17
N ALA A 486 23.08 2.65 -9.67
CA ALA A 486 22.78 2.79 -8.25
C ALA A 486 21.90 1.64 -7.75
N THR A 487 20.91 1.20 -8.54
CA THR A 487 20.11 0.01 -8.26
C THR A 487 20.95 -1.26 -8.35
N ALA A 488 21.86 -1.37 -9.33
CA ALA A 488 22.78 -2.51 -9.44
C ALA A 488 23.82 -2.51 -8.31
N ALA A 489 24.34 -1.34 -7.93
CA ALA A 489 25.21 -1.18 -6.76
C ALA A 489 24.46 -1.46 -5.46
N LEU A 490 23.16 -1.16 -5.38
CA LEU A 490 22.29 -1.53 -4.26
C LEU A 490 22.07 -3.04 -4.19
N ILE A 491 21.75 -3.69 -5.31
CA ILE A 491 21.64 -5.15 -5.39
C ILE A 491 22.97 -5.80 -4.98
N LEU A 492 24.09 -5.25 -5.45
CA LEU A 492 25.43 -5.71 -5.09
C LEU A 492 25.73 -5.46 -3.60
N LEU A 493 25.42 -4.28 -3.07
CA LEU A 493 25.62 -3.94 -1.65
C LEU A 493 24.77 -4.83 -0.74
N VAL A 494 23.52 -5.10 -1.12
CA VAL A 494 22.60 -6.02 -0.42
C VAL A 494 23.11 -7.46 -0.49
N SER A 495 23.66 -7.88 -1.64
CA SER A 495 24.30 -9.20 -1.76
C SER A 495 25.63 -9.34 -1.01
N LEU A 496 26.16 -8.22 -0.48
CA LEU A 496 27.38 -8.16 0.32
C LEU A 496 27.08 -7.90 1.81
N LEU A 497 25.80 -7.72 2.19
CA LEU A 497 25.44 -7.61 3.61
C LEU A 497 25.68 -8.96 4.28
N PRO A 498 26.26 -8.98 5.50
CA PRO A 498 26.44 -10.22 6.23
C PRO A 498 25.07 -10.90 6.44
N THR A 499 25.01 -12.14 5.99
CA THR A 499 23.86 -13.04 6.13
C THR A 499 23.96 -13.74 7.47
N LEU A 500 22.96 -13.57 8.33
CA LEU A 500 22.79 -14.40 9.52
C LEU A 500 22.40 -15.81 9.08
N GLN A 501 22.79 -16.83 9.83
CA GLN A 501 22.31 -18.19 9.64
C GLN A 501 21.09 -18.42 10.53
N GLU A 502 20.03 -18.97 9.97
CA GLU A 502 18.80 -19.33 10.67
C GLU A 502 18.79 -20.84 10.95
N ALA A 503 18.70 -21.24 12.20
CA ALA A 503 18.49 -22.63 12.61
C ALA A 503 17.14 -22.74 13.32
N SER A 504 16.41 -23.83 13.08
CA SER A 504 15.10 -24.05 13.71
C SER A 504 15.01 -25.38 14.43
N ALA A 505 14.31 -25.38 15.57
CA ALA A 505 13.94 -26.56 16.34
C ALA A 505 12.43 -26.60 16.54
N VAL A 506 11.87 -27.78 16.76
CA VAL A 506 10.44 -27.95 17.04
C VAL A 506 10.28 -28.79 18.30
N VAL A 507 9.54 -28.25 19.26
CA VAL A 507 9.16 -28.92 20.51
C VAL A 507 7.65 -29.11 20.54
N GLY A 508 7.20 -30.25 21.06
CA GLY A 508 5.79 -30.56 21.26
C GLY A 508 5.47 -30.67 22.74
N LEU A 509 4.35 -30.10 23.16
CA LEU A 509 3.87 -30.17 24.54
C LEU A 509 2.73 -31.18 24.64
N ARG A 510 2.75 -31.98 25.71
CA ARG A 510 1.76 -33.01 25.99
C ARG A 510 1.26 -32.87 27.42
N SER A 511 -0.02 -33.16 27.65
CA SER A 511 -0.54 -33.25 29.01
C SER A 511 -0.03 -34.52 29.68
N GLU A 512 0.51 -34.38 30.90
CA GLU A 512 0.71 -35.51 31.80
C GLU A 512 -0.48 -35.66 32.76
N THR A 513 -0.87 -36.90 33.05
CA THR A 513 -1.82 -37.19 34.13
C THR A 513 -1.13 -37.00 35.47
N GLY A 514 -1.34 -35.85 36.09
CA GLY A 514 -0.90 -35.61 37.47
C GLY A 514 -1.59 -36.54 38.49
N GLU A 515 -1.14 -36.51 39.75
CA GLU A 515 -1.66 -37.36 40.85
C GLU A 515 -3.18 -37.24 41.09
N SER A 516 -3.81 -36.17 40.59
CA SER A 516 -5.26 -35.91 40.64
C SER A 516 -6.08 -36.58 39.52
N GLY A 517 -5.44 -37.19 38.52
CA GLY A 517 -6.10 -37.91 37.43
C GLY A 517 -6.87 -37.04 36.41
N GLN A 518 -6.73 -35.71 36.44
CA GLN A 518 -7.29 -34.82 35.41
C GLN A 518 -6.33 -34.65 34.23
N VAL A 519 -6.81 -34.94 33.03
CA VAL A 519 -6.13 -34.67 31.76
C VAL A 519 -6.50 -33.25 31.31
N ILE A 520 -5.50 -32.44 30.95
CA ILE A 520 -5.71 -31.10 30.41
C ILE A 520 -6.43 -31.22 29.06
N GLY A 521 -7.49 -30.42 28.87
CA GLY A 521 -8.22 -30.38 27.61
C GLY A 521 -7.35 -29.91 26.43
N SER A 522 -7.70 -30.27 25.20
CA SER A 522 -6.95 -29.88 24.00
C SER A 522 -6.76 -28.36 23.88
N ASP A 523 -7.76 -27.60 24.28
CA ASP A 523 -7.79 -26.14 24.15
C ASP A 523 -6.93 -25.47 25.22
N GLU A 524 -6.91 -26.03 26.43
CA GLU A 524 -6.05 -25.59 27.52
C GLU A 524 -4.58 -25.94 27.25
N MET A 525 -4.30 -27.10 26.64
CA MET A 525 -2.94 -27.44 26.16
C MET A 525 -2.44 -26.51 25.05
N ARG A 526 -3.33 -26.03 24.18
CA ARG A 526 -2.98 -25.04 23.15
C ARG A 526 -2.64 -23.69 23.77
N LEU A 527 -3.41 -23.25 24.77
CA LEU A 527 -3.12 -22.05 25.54
C LEU A 527 -1.73 -22.15 26.20
N ILE A 528 -1.44 -23.26 26.86
CA ILE A 528 -0.13 -23.53 27.47
C ILE A 528 0.97 -23.52 26.38
N THR A 529 0.72 -24.10 25.21
CA THR A 529 1.68 -24.08 24.10
C THR A 529 2.00 -22.66 23.63
N GLN A 530 0.98 -21.80 23.57
CA GLN A 530 1.14 -20.38 23.25
C GLN A 530 1.92 -19.61 24.32
N GLN A 531 1.74 -19.95 25.59
CA GLN A 531 2.56 -19.40 26.68
C GLN A 531 4.05 -19.72 26.51
N TYR A 532 4.36 -20.94 26.06
CA TYR A 532 5.75 -21.34 25.81
C TYR A 532 6.35 -20.54 24.65
N SER A 533 5.64 -20.38 23.54
CA SER A 533 6.07 -19.56 22.41
C SER A 533 6.36 -18.10 22.83
N VAL A 534 5.46 -17.46 23.58
CA VAL A 534 5.65 -16.07 24.05
C VAL A 534 6.85 -15.97 24.99
N ALA A 535 6.98 -16.89 25.95
CA ALA A 535 8.09 -16.89 26.89
C ALA A 535 9.46 -17.07 26.19
N LEU A 536 9.51 -17.96 25.20
CA LEU A 536 10.71 -18.25 24.41
C LEU A 536 11.07 -17.14 23.41
N SER A 537 10.10 -16.32 23.02
CA SER A 537 10.28 -15.18 22.11
C SER A 537 10.53 -13.86 22.84
N SER A 538 10.45 -13.84 24.17
CA SER A 538 10.63 -12.60 24.93
C SER A 538 12.08 -12.12 24.87
N ASP A 539 12.29 -10.81 24.70
CA ASP A 539 13.62 -10.19 24.65
C ASP A 539 14.46 -10.59 25.88
N VAL A 540 13.84 -10.71 27.06
CA VAL A 540 14.53 -11.12 28.30
C VAL A 540 15.10 -12.54 28.19
N THR A 541 14.33 -13.50 27.67
CA THR A 541 14.78 -14.90 27.51
C THR A 541 15.85 -14.99 26.43
N VAL A 542 15.63 -14.31 25.30
CA VAL A 542 16.54 -14.35 24.15
C VAL A 542 17.87 -13.66 24.49
N ASP A 543 17.85 -12.47 25.08
CA ASP A 543 19.05 -11.72 25.48
C ASP A 543 19.86 -12.50 26.52
N ARG A 544 19.19 -13.14 27.48
CA ARG A 544 19.86 -14.01 28.46
C ARG A 544 20.57 -15.18 27.79
N ALA A 545 19.91 -15.86 26.84
CA ALA A 545 20.52 -16.97 26.11
C ALA A 545 21.69 -16.50 25.22
N VAL A 546 21.56 -15.34 24.60
CA VAL A 546 22.62 -14.67 23.82
C VAL A 546 23.82 -14.33 24.69
N ASP A 547 23.61 -13.76 25.87
CA ASP A 547 24.65 -13.43 26.84
C ASP A 547 25.36 -14.67 27.40
N GLU A 548 24.61 -15.72 27.73
CA GLU A 548 25.16 -17.00 28.21
C GLU A 548 26.05 -17.68 27.19
N LEU A 549 25.67 -17.61 25.91
CA LEU A 549 26.41 -18.20 24.79
C LEU A 549 27.51 -17.28 24.23
N GLY A 550 27.56 -16.02 24.66
CA GLY A 550 28.55 -15.04 24.19
C GLY A 550 28.40 -14.69 22.71
N LEU A 551 27.17 -14.63 22.20
CA LEU A 551 26.87 -14.42 20.78
C LEU A 551 26.97 -12.93 20.38
N GLY A 552 27.06 -12.67 19.08
CA GLY A 552 27.10 -11.32 18.53
C GLY A 552 25.81 -10.52 18.79
N ALA A 553 25.92 -9.18 18.78
CA ALA A 553 24.81 -8.27 19.08
C ALA A 553 23.62 -8.34 18.10
N ASP A 554 23.80 -8.99 16.95
CA ASP A 554 22.75 -9.19 15.94
C ASP A 554 22.04 -10.56 16.09
N ALA A 555 22.42 -11.37 17.09
CA ALA A 555 21.78 -12.63 17.39
C ALA A 555 20.34 -12.40 17.88
N SER A 556 19.40 -13.20 17.38
CA SER A 556 17.98 -13.08 17.74
C SER A 556 17.30 -14.43 17.63
N ALA A 557 16.19 -14.61 18.34
CA ALA A 557 15.37 -15.79 18.22
C ALA A 557 13.88 -15.43 18.34
N ASP A 558 13.06 -16.29 17.77
CA ASP A 558 11.60 -16.19 17.79
C ASP A 558 11.02 -17.60 17.89
N ALA A 559 9.89 -17.76 18.55
CA ALA A 559 9.24 -19.05 18.74
C ALA A 559 7.76 -18.93 18.37
N ASP A 560 7.35 -19.64 17.33
CA ASP A 560 5.99 -19.58 16.77
C ASP A 560 5.22 -20.85 17.11
N VAL A 561 3.93 -20.73 17.42
CA VAL A 561 3.07 -21.90 17.66
C VAL A 561 2.45 -22.35 16.36
N ASP A 562 2.47 -23.65 16.10
CA ASP A 562 1.64 -24.22 15.06
C ASP A 562 0.16 -24.18 15.50
N PRO A 563 -0.71 -23.42 14.82
CA PRO A 563 -2.09 -23.18 15.25
C PRO A 563 -2.95 -24.46 15.28
N ASP A 564 -2.54 -25.52 14.58
CA ASP A 564 -3.29 -26.76 14.51
C ASP A 564 -2.76 -27.82 15.50
N THR A 565 -1.58 -27.61 16.10
CA THR A 565 -0.92 -28.57 16.99
C THR A 565 -0.50 -27.96 18.34
N THR A 566 0.03 -28.78 19.26
CA THR A 566 0.63 -28.31 20.52
C THR A 566 2.15 -28.22 20.36
N THR A 567 2.60 -27.67 19.22
CA THR A 567 4.03 -27.57 18.90
C THR A 567 4.48 -26.13 18.78
N VAL A 568 5.71 -25.88 19.21
CA VAL A 568 6.39 -24.59 19.15
C VAL A 568 7.61 -24.75 18.24
N ARG A 569 7.66 -23.96 17.18
CA ARG A 569 8.81 -23.85 16.27
C ARG A 569 9.68 -22.69 16.73
N ILE A 570 10.85 -23.03 17.27
CA ILE A 570 11.89 -22.07 17.68
C ILE A 570 12.78 -21.80 16.48
N VAL A 571 13.07 -20.54 16.21
CA VAL A 571 13.86 -20.06 15.08
C VAL A 571 14.92 -19.10 15.61
N ALA A 572 16.17 -19.54 15.64
CA ALA A 572 17.30 -18.73 16.10
C ALA A 572 18.14 -18.26 14.91
N ARG A 573 18.70 -17.05 15.03
CA ARG A 573 19.52 -16.40 14.01
C ARG A 573 20.80 -15.88 14.64
N ALA A 574 21.94 -16.20 14.03
CA ALA A 574 23.27 -15.76 14.49
C ALA A 574 24.27 -15.64 13.32
N ASP A 575 25.51 -15.25 13.59
CA ASP A 575 26.51 -15.00 12.54
C ASP A 575 27.00 -16.30 11.87
N SER A 576 26.93 -17.43 12.57
CA SER A 576 27.29 -18.75 12.04
C SER A 576 26.18 -19.79 12.26
N ALA A 577 26.19 -20.85 11.45
CA ALA A 577 25.21 -21.93 11.54
C ALA A 577 25.34 -22.69 12.87
N GLU A 578 26.56 -22.78 13.42
CA GLU A 578 26.83 -23.36 14.72
C GLU A 578 26.26 -22.49 15.85
N GLU A 579 26.47 -21.18 15.81
CA GLU A 579 25.91 -20.25 16.79
C GLU A 579 24.38 -20.22 16.78
N ALA A 580 23.77 -20.23 15.60
CA ALA A 580 22.32 -20.27 15.45
C ALA A 580 21.75 -21.58 16.02
N THR A 581 22.46 -22.69 15.78
CA THR A 581 22.10 -24.01 16.32
C THR A 581 22.20 -24.04 17.85
N HIS A 582 23.29 -23.50 18.42
CA HIS A 582 23.47 -23.43 19.88
C HIS A 582 22.41 -22.54 20.53
N LEU A 583 22.06 -21.40 19.92
CA LEU A 583 21.00 -20.53 20.43
C LEU A 583 19.64 -21.22 20.41
N ALA A 584 19.30 -21.93 19.32
CA ALA A 584 18.08 -22.72 19.24
C ALA A 584 18.05 -23.83 20.30
N ASP A 585 19.15 -24.55 20.52
CA ASP A 585 19.22 -25.61 21.53
C ASP A 585 19.16 -25.09 22.96
N GLN A 586 19.72 -23.92 23.25
CA GLN A 586 19.61 -23.27 24.55
C GLN A 586 18.16 -22.87 24.86
N LEU A 587 17.43 -22.40 23.86
CA LEU A 587 16.00 -22.08 24.01
C LEU A 587 15.14 -23.34 24.14
N VAL A 588 15.46 -24.43 23.44
CA VAL A 588 14.83 -25.74 23.65
C VAL A 588 15.08 -26.24 25.08
N THR A 589 16.28 -26.04 25.61
CA THR A 589 16.63 -26.41 26.99
C THR A 589 15.87 -25.56 28.00
N THR A 590 15.78 -24.24 27.76
CA THR A 590 14.95 -23.33 28.57
C THR A 590 13.48 -23.75 28.56
N ALA A 591 12.96 -24.22 27.42
CA ALA A 591 11.61 -24.77 27.32
C ALA A 591 11.46 -26.06 28.13
N ALA A 592 12.47 -26.94 28.11
CA ALA A 592 12.44 -28.19 28.86
C ALA A 592 12.47 -27.95 30.37
N ASP A 593 13.36 -27.07 30.85
CA ASP A 593 13.44 -26.70 32.27
C ASP A 593 12.11 -26.13 32.77
N ARG A 594 11.44 -25.32 31.94
CA ARG A 594 10.11 -24.78 32.23
C ARG A 594 9.03 -25.87 32.32
N ALA A 595 9.13 -26.92 31.51
CA ALA A 595 8.20 -28.04 31.55
C ALA A 595 8.41 -28.92 32.79
N ASP A 596 9.65 -29.09 33.24
CA ASP A 596 9.96 -29.83 34.46
C ASP A 596 9.42 -29.13 35.73
N GLU A 597 9.23 -27.81 35.69
CA GLU A 597 8.58 -27.04 36.77
C GLU A 597 7.04 -27.12 36.74
N ASP A 598 6.44 -27.58 35.63
CA ASP A 598 4.99 -27.69 35.46
C ASP A 598 4.53 -29.15 35.59
N PRO A 599 3.88 -29.54 36.71
CA PRO A 599 3.51 -30.93 36.96
C PRO A 599 2.41 -31.48 36.03
N GLN A 600 1.87 -30.66 35.12
CA GLN A 600 0.78 -31.05 34.23
C GLN A 600 1.20 -31.17 32.76
N VAL A 601 2.45 -30.84 32.42
CA VAL A 601 2.94 -30.71 31.05
C VAL A 601 4.26 -31.44 30.88
N SER A 602 4.40 -32.21 29.80
CA SER A 602 5.68 -32.77 29.36
C SER A 602 6.08 -32.22 27.99
N LEU A 603 7.38 -31.95 27.82
CA LEU A 603 7.96 -31.49 26.57
C LEU A 603 8.63 -32.64 25.83
N VAL A 604 8.34 -32.74 24.53
CA VAL A 604 8.94 -33.70 23.61
C VAL A 604 9.67 -32.95 22.51
N ARG A 605 10.97 -33.23 22.32
CA ARG A 605 11.72 -32.70 21.18
C ARG A 605 11.27 -33.44 19.91
N LEU A 606 10.73 -32.70 18.94
CA LEU A 606 10.21 -33.25 17.67
C LEU A 606 11.20 -33.08 16.52
N SER A 607 11.95 -31.97 16.51
CA SER A 607 13.10 -31.78 15.62
C SER A 607 14.23 -31.05 16.35
N GLU A 608 15.44 -31.56 16.16
CA GLU A 608 16.65 -30.93 16.70
C GLU A 608 17.17 -29.85 15.75
N PRO A 609 17.72 -28.74 16.28
CA PRO A 609 18.38 -27.75 15.46
C PRO A 609 19.66 -28.36 14.85
N SER A 610 19.92 -28.05 13.58
CA SER A 610 21.05 -28.62 12.84
C SER A 610 21.76 -27.56 12.02
N ALA A 611 23.07 -27.44 12.22
CA ALA A 611 23.91 -26.53 11.45
C ALA A 611 23.96 -26.91 9.96
N GLU A 612 23.71 -28.18 9.60
CA GLU A 612 23.66 -28.65 8.21
C GLU A 612 22.40 -28.16 7.47
N HIS A 613 21.35 -27.81 8.20
CA HIS A 613 20.07 -27.34 7.66
C HIS A 613 19.83 -25.84 7.90
N ALA A 614 20.86 -25.10 8.31
CA ALA A 614 20.73 -23.67 8.57
C ALA A 614 20.62 -22.87 7.26
N GLU A 615 19.67 -21.93 7.20
CA GLU A 615 19.43 -21.11 6.01
C GLU A 615 19.98 -19.69 6.17
N PRO A 616 20.61 -19.11 5.13
CA PRO A 616 21.08 -17.72 5.19
C PRO A 616 19.91 -16.72 5.12
N THR A 617 19.88 -15.77 6.05
CA THR A 617 18.89 -14.70 6.15
C THR A 617 19.58 -13.32 6.25
N VAL A 618 18.94 -12.26 5.75
CA VAL A 618 19.58 -10.93 5.68
C VAL A 618 19.31 -10.14 6.96
N SER A 619 20.35 -9.53 7.52
CA SER A 619 20.28 -8.67 8.71
C SER A 619 19.44 -7.39 8.46
N LYS A 620 18.42 -7.19 9.31
CA LYS A 620 17.49 -6.04 9.26
C LYS A 620 18.18 -4.65 9.40
N PRO A 621 19.15 -4.42 10.31
CA PRO A 621 19.79 -3.09 10.44
C PRO A 621 20.68 -2.73 9.25
N LEU A 622 21.28 -3.72 8.60
CA LEU A 622 22.11 -3.53 7.42
C LEU A 622 21.29 -3.26 6.16
N LEU A 623 20.09 -3.84 6.05
CA LEU A 623 19.08 -3.46 5.05
C LEU A 623 18.67 -1.97 5.19
N LEU A 624 18.50 -1.49 6.42
CA LEU A 624 18.22 -0.08 6.70
C LEU A 624 19.41 0.82 6.34
N GLY A 625 20.64 0.41 6.68
CA GLY A 625 21.87 1.10 6.30
C GLY A 625 22.06 1.22 4.78
N ALA A 626 21.87 0.11 4.04
CA ALA A 626 21.90 0.09 2.58
C ALA A 626 20.83 1.02 1.98
N GLY A 627 19.64 1.05 2.57
CA GLY A 627 18.57 1.95 2.21
C GLY A 627 18.93 3.44 2.39
N LEU A 628 19.60 3.79 3.49
CA LEU A 628 20.05 5.16 3.78
C LEU A 628 21.13 5.63 2.78
N VAL A 629 22.08 4.76 2.44
CA VAL A 629 23.13 5.03 1.45
C VAL A 629 22.52 5.33 0.07
N VAL A 630 21.49 4.58 -0.33
CA VAL A 630 20.74 4.83 -1.57
C VAL A 630 20.07 6.19 -1.58
N ILE A 631 19.44 6.57 -0.47
CA ILE A 631 18.80 7.89 -0.33
C ILE A 631 19.84 9.00 -0.49
N VAL A 632 21.01 8.87 0.13
CA VAL A 632 22.10 9.86 0.03
C VAL A 632 22.67 9.93 -1.39
N VAL A 633 22.95 8.79 -2.03
CA VAL A 633 23.49 8.72 -3.40
C VAL A 633 22.50 9.29 -4.41
N LEU A 634 21.21 8.95 -4.32
CA LEU A 634 20.16 9.52 -5.17
C LEU A 634 20.03 11.02 -4.96
N THR A 635 20.09 11.50 -3.71
CA THR A 635 20.01 12.92 -3.38
C THR A 635 21.18 13.71 -3.99
N ILE A 636 22.41 13.21 -3.87
CA ILE A 636 23.61 13.83 -4.45
C ILE A 636 23.56 13.81 -5.99
N ALA A 637 23.13 12.71 -6.59
CA ALA A 637 23.01 12.57 -8.03
C ALA A 637 21.94 13.50 -8.64
N LEU A 638 20.82 13.67 -7.94
CA LEU A 638 19.76 14.59 -8.34
C LEU A 638 20.16 16.06 -8.16
N GLU A 639 20.89 16.40 -7.10
CA GLU A 639 21.44 17.75 -6.88
C GLU A 639 22.50 18.11 -7.93
N THR A 640 23.38 17.17 -8.30
CA THR A 640 24.34 17.39 -9.39
C THR A 640 23.68 17.46 -10.77
N ALA A 641 22.59 16.74 -10.99
CA ALA A 641 21.77 16.89 -12.19
C ALA A 641 21.07 18.26 -12.23
N ARG A 642 20.52 18.73 -11.11
CA ARG A 642 19.85 20.04 -10.99
C ARG A 642 20.79 21.20 -11.31
N ARG A 643 22.07 21.14 -10.92
CA ARG A 643 23.06 22.20 -11.21
C ARG A 643 23.52 22.25 -12.66
N ARG A 644 23.23 21.23 -13.47
CA ARG A 644 23.63 21.13 -14.89
C ARG A 644 22.49 21.46 -15.86
N TRP A 645 21.29 21.72 -15.34
CA TRP A 645 20.08 22.11 -16.06
C TRP A 645 19.73 23.53 -15.67
#